data_AF-S1NPI1-F1
#
_entry.id   AF-S1NPI1-F1
#
_cell.length_a   1.000
_cell.length_b   1.000
_cell.length_c   1.000
_cell.angle_alpha   90.00
_cell.angle_beta   90.00
_cell.angle_gamma   90.00
#
_symmetry.space_group_name_H-M   'P 1'
#
loop_
_entity.id
_entity.type
_entity.pdbx_description
1 polymer ?
#
loop_
_entity_poly.entity_id
_entity_poly.type
_entity_poly.pdbx_seq_one_letter_code
_entity_poly.pdbx_strand_id
1 'polypeptide(L)'
;MYKSKKNWVVAPVVLVTLLGAFAPATISLGNVVTVAAAEDMSDAQKDALNHLADLTAKGIDVTTEVNNIKTNSDSATILTNVKAAFVKAVENGTEVNGYVVNFDNDLKAKEDALTKLTLSPTEKATYTFTQTIAKTTDKDGKEVAFSTDTDYKQVVNSITGLTAADYQKLTDALAALEKAYNYTVQANQKVLDNATEFAKQNVDFATKVATAKSTVAALADLTNSQRLKFESDLKEIQNDYNNATAEAQKISVVSSSSNFYDRVDSLVNTTKGYNNTTLQTAKDASTQLSGNTLSLDASVYDSIKKQFNDATTVAQIQSLNQQYFTAVIDQKAKLAATWGALYKDQQAQKDALVTYYKDKVKAATTPTAMNQAVTDFGTKALLDSYTPAVGTQFDNFNNINPLKVADYKEQYKQTKFPVESMQLLEKVTAENTAALAPAKTDAKTAIDGLANLTQTQKDDYKKQIDAATRVYTATDNGSVINVLNVAKEANASSELNTAKEAAKKAVQGLPENATADVSAITSAANVTAVKQAVLSALETYRTGKVAAATSAEQAVKDAQAVIDLLDYIQDKDAAKKELATKTTAADVSTLLETYLTLNKTEFDAEKDAQALADAKAAALNEKLPKLTYLTEEQVKDFTAKINAAKSATDVEKVFTTEGTGANAVNATNRKFELETKPQAKADFITDTNNYYTNLTAEQKANVVAQIEAAKSQDDIDKALDAAKKLSAEQTTDLGTLKSTLNEYVNDLSKLSSDKKTAYTGLISAATSLDEARSLYQQAVAENNKLADKALVEELQKDLDAGLYNSGLSATKGLNDESLKAEWTKKFQDALDLVAAKEKLVKAIADSELTPTKKAELTKEANAAKSLDDVKAVQDKLDELAPATAVQLYRAYNPNSGEHLYTADKAEYDHLVSLGWKGEGDAWKAASKGAPVYRLYNPNSGEHFYTISESEYNDVAKAGWKKEGVAFYSDANKGVEVFRLFNPNAKGAGSHHYTTLASERDDLIKAGWKYENVAFFGLK
;
A
#
# COMPACT_ATOMS: atom_id res chain seq x y z
N MET A 1 -14.16 18.08 -55.10
CA MET A 1 -14.13 18.39 -56.57
C MET A 1 -14.81 17.24 -57.33
N TYR A 2 -15.10 17.35 -58.64
CA TYR A 2 -16.25 16.64 -59.24
C TYR A 2 -16.01 15.98 -60.61
N LYS A 3 -16.22 14.64 -60.70
CA LYS A 3 -16.27 13.78 -61.92
C LYS A 3 -14.95 13.76 -62.74
N SER A 4 -14.73 12.93 -63.80
CA SER A 4 -15.55 12.03 -64.65
C SER A 4 -14.60 10.97 -65.30
N LYS A 5 -14.90 9.77 -65.87
CA LYS A 5 -16.04 8.99 -66.46
C LYS A 5 -15.63 7.47 -66.41
N LYS A 6 -16.38 6.44 -66.85
CA LYS A 6 -17.81 6.02 -66.86
C LYS A 6 -17.87 4.59 -67.50
N ASN A 7 -18.98 3.86 -67.31
CA ASN A 7 -19.44 2.64 -68.05
C ASN A 7 -18.97 1.25 -67.55
N TRP A 8 -19.67 0.21 -68.01
CA TRP A 8 -19.88 -1.13 -67.43
C TRP A 8 -20.16 -2.19 -68.56
N VAL A 9 -20.33 -3.46 -68.14
CA VAL A 9 -21.10 -4.59 -68.74
C VAL A 9 -20.47 -5.41 -69.89
N VAL A 10 -20.30 -6.73 -69.71
CA VAL A 10 -21.03 -7.85 -70.38
C VAL A 10 -20.32 -9.22 -70.17
N ALA A 11 -21.11 -10.25 -69.88
CA ALA A 11 -20.88 -11.70 -70.00
C ALA A 11 -22.25 -12.36 -70.36
N PRO A 12 -22.42 -13.68 -70.68
CA PRO A 12 -21.50 -14.83 -70.57
C PRO A 12 -21.59 -15.86 -71.77
N VAL A 13 -21.21 -17.15 -71.55
CA VAL A 13 -21.72 -18.39 -72.24
C VAL A 13 -21.22 -18.71 -73.69
N VAL A 14 -21.01 -19.97 -74.16
CA VAL A 14 -20.66 -21.32 -73.59
C VAL A 14 -20.32 -22.33 -74.75
N LEU A 15 -20.02 -23.61 -74.42
CA LEU A 15 -19.92 -24.84 -75.30
C LEU A 15 -18.57 -25.03 -76.07
N VAL A 16 -17.79 -26.14 -76.07
CA VAL A 16 -17.83 -27.59 -75.69
C VAL A 16 -17.90 -28.57 -76.90
N THR A 17 -17.29 -29.77 -76.76
CA THR A 17 -17.32 -31.04 -77.58
C THR A 17 -16.10 -31.39 -78.47
N LEU A 18 -15.71 -32.65 -78.77
CA LEU A 18 -15.88 -34.02 -78.16
C LEU A 18 -14.92 -35.07 -78.84
N LEU A 19 -14.49 -36.12 -78.11
CA LEU A 19 -14.13 -37.52 -78.53
C LEU A 19 -13.04 -37.75 -79.62
N GLY A 20 -12.46 -38.94 -79.87
CA GLY A 20 -12.52 -40.35 -79.37
C GLY A 20 -12.11 -41.29 -80.54
N ALA A 21 -11.69 -42.58 -80.48
CA ALA A 21 -11.42 -43.63 -79.50
C ALA A 21 -11.17 -44.97 -80.32
N PHE A 22 -11.04 -46.14 -79.66
CA PHE A 22 -11.19 -47.56 -80.15
C PHE A 22 -9.96 -48.52 -80.15
N ALA A 23 -10.24 -49.82 -79.91
CA ALA A 23 -9.34 -50.98 -79.73
C ALA A 23 -9.83 -52.20 -80.58
N PRO A 24 -9.20 -53.42 -80.56
CA PRO A 24 -9.60 -54.50 -79.60
C PRO A 24 -8.59 -55.67 -79.35
N ALA A 25 -9.06 -56.77 -78.69
CA ALA A 25 -8.54 -58.17 -78.61
C ALA A 25 -7.76 -58.65 -77.34
N THR A 26 -7.77 -59.97 -77.08
CA THR A 26 -7.60 -60.62 -75.74
C THR A 26 -6.97 -62.04 -75.75
N ILE A 27 -6.35 -62.47 -74.63
CA ILE A 27 -6.09 -63.88 -74.16
C ILE A 27 -5.61 -63.85 -72.68
N SER A 28 -5.62 -64.96 -71.93
CA SER A 28 -5.46 -64.99 -70.45
C SER A 28 -4.17 -65.61 -69.88
N LEU A 29 -3.81 -65.16 -68.66
CA LEU A 29 -3.02 -65.82 -67.59
C LEU A 29 -1.82 -66.70 -67.95
N GLY A 30 -0.60 -66.18 -67.73
CA GLY A 30 0.63 -66.97 -67.65
C GLY A 30 1.88 -66.11 -67.40
N ASN A 31 2.81 -66.58 -66.57
CA ASN A 31 4.06 -65.86 -66.31
C ASN A 31 4.93 -65.76 -67.58
N VAL A 32 5.52 -64.58 -67.80
CA VAL A 32 6.52 -64.25 -68.84
C VAL A 32 5.96 -64.11 -70.27
N VAL A 33 6.08 -62.90 -70.82
CA VAL A 33 5.83 -62.47 -72.23
C VAL A 33 4.36 -62.20 -72.66
N THR A 34 3.91 -60.98 -72.32
CA THR A 34 3.09 -60.03 -73.12
C THR A 34 1.58 -60.24 -73.44
N VAL A 35 0.87 -59.10 -73.42
CA VAL A 35 -0.40 -58.71 -74.10
C VAL A 35 -1.77 -58.90 -73.37
N ALA A 36 -2.45 -57.76 -73.17
CA ALA A 36 -3.91 -57.50 -73.02
C ALA A 36 -4.74 -57.92 -71.77
N ALA A 37 -5.36 -56.87 -71.19
CA ALA A 37 -6.75 -56.76 -70.66
C ALA A 37 -7.31 -57.71 -69.56
N ALA A 38 -7.59 -57.08 -68.41
CA ALA A 38 -8.52 -57.45 -67.33
C ALA A 38 -8.17 -58.66 -66.43
N GLU A 39 -8.80 -58.69 -65.25
CA GLU A 39 -8.67 -59.66 -64.15
C GLU A 39 -7.25 -59.68 -63.52
N ASP A 40 -7.04 -59.45 -62.21
CA ASP A 40 -7.80 -59.88 -61.04
C ASP A 40 -8.03 -58.73 -60.04
N MET A 41 -9.28 -58.52 -59.60
CA MET A 41 -9.62 -57.42 -58.67
C MET A 41 -9.32 -57.73 -57.19
N SER A 42 -9.12 -59.00 -56.83
CA SER A 42 -8.89 -59.38 -55.44
C SER A 42 -7.54 -58.87 -54.91
N ASP A 43 -6.54 -58.72 -55.77
CA ASP A 43 -5.23 -58.18 -55.39
C ASP A 43 -5.24 -56.66 -55.29
N ALA A 44 -5.98 -55.94 -56.13
CA ALA A 44 -6.23 -54.50 -55.94
C ALA A 44 -6.99 -54.21 -54.63
N GLN A 45 -7.91 -55.10 -54.23
CA GLN A 45 -8.62 -55.02 -52.95
C GLN A 45 -7.69 -55.29 -51.75
N LYS A 46 -6.77 -56.26 -51.84
CA LYS A 46 -5.72 -56.51 -50.82
C LYS A 46 -4.74 -55.34 -50.73
N ASP A 47 -4.27 -54.82 -51.86
CA ASP A 47 -3.29 -53.74 -51.90
C ASP A 47 -3.83 -52.45 -51.29
N ALA A 48 -5.09 -52.11 -51.61
CA ALA A 48 -5.81 -51.02 -50.94
C ALA A 48 -5.90 -51.22 -49.42
N LEU A 49 -6.23 -52.43 -48.95
CA LEU A 49 -6.33 -52.72 -47.52
C LEU A 49 -4.96 -52.70 -46.80
N ASN A 50 -3.88 -53.09 -47.47
CA ASN A 50 -2.52 -52.97 -46.95
C ASN A 50 -2.11 -51.50 -46.81
N HIS A 51 -2.35 -50.67 -47.84
CA HIS A 51 -2.05 -49.24 -47.78
C HIS A 51 -2.86 -48.49 -46.71
N LEU A 52 -4.13 -48.86 -46.49
CA LEU A 52 -4.94 -48.27 -45.41
C LEU A 52 -4.53 -48.78 -44.01
N ALA A 53 -4.00 -50.00 -43.87
CA ALA A 53 -3.44 -50.46 -42.60
C ALA A 53 -2.24 -49.60 -42.16
N ASP A 54 -1.44 -49.13 -43.12
CA ASP A 54 -0.29 -48.27 -42.89
C ASP A 54 -0.66 -46.81 -42.50
N LEU A 55 -1.92 -46.41 -42.72
CA LEU A 55 -2.52 -45.17 -42.20
C LEU A 55 -3.06 -45.35 -40.78
N THR A 56 -3.73 -46.48 -40.52
CA THR A 56 -4.17 -46.87 -39.17
C THR A 56 -2.99 -46.97 -38.19
N ALA A 57 -1.86 -47.54 -38.64
CA ALA A 57 -0.62 -47.62 -37.87
C ALA A 57 0.01 -46.25 -37.54
N LYS A 58 -0.38 -45.19 -38.25
CA LYS A 58 0.04 -43.79 -38.01
C LYS A 58 -1.02 -42.96 -37.28
N GLY A 59 -2.06 -43.60 -36.74
CA GLY A 59 -3.07 -42.98 -35.88
C GLY A 59 -4.24 -42.31 -36.62
N ILE A 60 -4.41 -42.55 -37.92
CA ILE A 60 -5.47 -41.94 -38.75
C ILE A 60 -6.67 -42.91 -38.83
N ASP A 61 -7.88 -42.45 -38.47
CA ASP A 61 -9.09 -43.27 -38.52
C ASP A 61 -9.67 -43.41 -39.94
N VAL A 62 -9.30 -44.53 -40.58
CA VAL A 62 -9.82 -45.01 -41.86
C VAL A 62 -10.71 -46.26 -41.71
N THR A 63 -11.26 -46.50 -40.51
CA THR A 63 -11.99 -47.74 -40.18
C THR A 63 -13.21 -47.97 -41.08
N THR A 64 -13.93 -46.91 -41.42
CA THR A 64 -15.09 -46.96 -42.32
C THR A 64 -14.68 -47.36 -43.74
N GLU A 65 -13.64 -46.72 -44.29
CA GLU A 65 -13.14 -46.97 -45.63
C GLU A 65 -12.56 -48.39 -45.74
N VAL A 66 -11.83 -48.85 -44.73
CA VAL A 66 -11.35 -50.24 -44.60
C VAL A 66 -12.51 -51.25 -44.64
N ASN A 67 -13.59 -50.99 -43.92
CA ASN A 67 -14.74 -51.90 -43.87
C ASN A 67 -15.56 -51.89 -45.17
N ASN A 68 -15.69 -50.73 -45.82
CA ASN A 68 -16.31 -50.62 -47.15
C ASN A 68 -15.50 -51.35 -48.23
N ILE A 69 -14.17 -51.26 -48.21
CA ILE A 69 -13.29 -51.98 -49.15
C ILE A 69 -13.31 -53.49 -48.88
N LYS A 70 -13.38 -53.94 -47.62
CA LYS A 70 -13.52 -55.38 -47.27
C LYS A 70 -14.82 -56.02 -47.73
N THR A 71 -15.90 -55.24 -47.87
CA THR A 71 -17.26 -55.77 -48.08
C THR A 71 -17.78 -55.58 -49.50
N ASN A 72 -17.01 -54.92 -50.38
CA ASN A 72 -17.48 -54.55 -51.71
C ASN A 72 -16.42 -54.82 -52.79
N SER A 73 -16.83 -55.44 -53.89
CA SER A 73 -15.96 -55.98 -54.95
C SER A 73 -16.07 -55.21 -56.26
N ASP A 74 -16.38 -53.91 -56.21
CA ASP A 74 -16.45 -53.01 -57.37
C ASP A 74 -15.26 -52.03 -57.37
N SER A 75 -14.65 -51.85 -58.56
CA SER A 75 -13.49 -50.99 -58.76
C SER A 75 -13.80 -49.52 -58.49
N ALA A 76 -14.98 -49.02 -58.85
CA ALA A 76 -15.34 -47.62 -58.60
C ALA A 76 -15.55 -47.35 -57.11
N THR A 77 -16.17 -48.29 -56.40
CA THR A 77 -16.42 -48.23 -54.95
C THR A 77 -15.13 -48.35 -54.15
N ILE A 78 -14.22 -49.27 -54.51
CA ILE A 78 -12.89 -49.39 -53.89
C ILE A 78 -12.10 -48.09 -54.13
N LEU A 79 -12.01 -47.63 -55.38
CA LEU A 79 -11.29 -46.39 -55.72
C LEU A 79 -11.86 -45.15 -55.01
N THR A 80 -13.17 -45.10 -54.76
CA THR A 80 -13.82 -44.01 -54.03
C THR A 80 -13.46 -44.03 -52.53
N ASN A 81 -13.43 -45.21 -51.90
CA ASN A 81 -13.05 -45.34 -50.49
C ASN A 81 -11.54 -45.15 -50.28
N VAL A 82 -10.70 -45.60 -51.21
CA VAL A 82 -9.25 -45.29 -51.20
C VAL A 82 -9.03 -43.78 -51.34
N LYS A 83 -9.77 -43.09 -52.21
CA LYS A 83 -9.72 -41.63 -52.32
C LYS A 83 -10.21 -40.93 -51.05
N ALA A 84 -11.26 -41.41 -50.38
CA ALA A 84 -11.72 -40.86 -49.12
C ALA A 84 -10.67 -41.01 -48.00
N ALA A 85 -10.05 -42.18 -47.88
CA ALA A 85 -8.95 -42.42 -46.95
C ALA A 85 -7.70 -41.58 -47.28
N PHE A 86 -7.41 -41.36 -48.57
CA PHE A 86 -6.32 -40.49 -49.01
C PHE A 86 -6.60 -39.01 -48.70
N VAL A 87 -7.83 -38.53 -48.90
CA VAL A 87 -8.23 -37.17 -48.50
C VAL A 87 -8.08 -36.99 -46.99
N LYS A 88 -8.56 -37.93 -46.16
CA LYS A 88 -8.34 -37.94 -44.71
C LYS A 88 -6.86 -37.92 -44.31
N ALA A 89 -5.97 -38.49 -45.12
CA ALA A 89 -4.52 -38.45 -44.89
C ALA A 89 -3.88 -37.11 -45.31
N VAL A 90 -4.37 -36.48 -46.39
CA VAL A 90 -3.93 -35.16 -46.87
C VAL A 90 -4.40 -34.04 -45.95
N GLU A 91 -5.66 -34.06 -45.52
CA GLU A 91 -6.25 -33.08 -44.59
C GLU A 91 -5.51 -33.03 -43.23
N ASN A 92 -4.83 -34.12 -42.86
CA ASN A 92 -4.06 -34.25 -41.62
C ASN A 92 -2.56 -33.92 -41.79
N GLY A 93 -2.09 -33.48 -42.97
CA GLY A 93 -0.64 -33.48 -43.27
C GLY A 93 -0.10 -32.64 -44.45
N THR A 94 -0.14 -31.31 -44.33
CA THR A 94 0.83 -30.36 -44.97
C THR A 94 1.02 -30.37 -46.50
N GLU A 95 0.11 -29.74 -47.25
CA GLU A 95 0.31 -29.39 -48.67
C GLU A 95 1.16 -28.11 -48.91
N VAL A 96 2.50 -28.19 -48.81
CA VAL A 96 3.39 -27.24 -49.55
C VAL A 96 4.66 -27.89 -50.14
N ASN A 97 4.96 -29.18 -49.87
CA ASN A 97 6.19 -29.82 -50.37
C ASN A 97 6.13 -30.28 -51.84
N GLY A 98 4.95 -30.33 -52.47
CA GLY A 98 4.76 -30.87 -53.82
C GLY A 98 5.46 -30.13 -54.96
N TYR A 99 5.95 -28.90 -54.73
CA TYR A 99 6.64 -28.11 -55.76
C TYR A 99 8.18 -28.19 -55.69
N VAL A 100 8.76 -28.55 -54.54
CA VAL A 100 10.23 -28.64 -54.38
C VAL A 100 10.73 -30.05 -54.74
N VAL A 101 10.05 -31.09 -54.24
CA VAL A 101 10.46 -32.49 -54.47
C VAL A 101 10.45 -32.89 -55.96
N ASN A 102 9.57 -32.27 -56.76
CA ASN A 102 9.56 -32.48 -58.21
C ASN A 102 10.77 -31.82 -58.91
N PHE A 103 11.29 -30.68 -58.43
CA PHE A 103 12.49 -30.06 -58.99
C PHE A 103 13.73 -30.94 -58.75
N ASP A 104 13.93 -31.40 -57.51
CA ASP A 104 15.06 -32.27 -57.17
C ASP A 104 14.99 -33.60 -57.92
N ASN A 105 13.81 -34.22 -58.04
CA ASN A 105 13.65 -35.49 -58.76
C ASN A 105 13.85 -35.36 -60.28
N ASP A 106 13.30 -34.31 -60.92
CA ASP A 106 13.56 -34.10 -62.36
C ASP A 106 15.02 -33.73 -62.61
N LEU A 107 15.63 -32.88 -61.78
CA LEU A 107 17.06 -32.56 -61.87
C LEU A 107 17.91 -33.83 -61.74
N LYS A 108 17.63 -34.67 -60.74
CA LYS A 108 18.29 -35.97 -60.55
C LYS A 108 18.13 -36.87 -61.77
N ALA A 109 16.92 -36.99 -62.31
CA ALA A 109 16.64 -37.81 -63.48
C ALA A 109 17.33 -37.30 -64.77
N LYS A 110 17.65 -35.99 -64.86
CA LYS A 110 18.47 -35.45 -65.97
C LYS A 110 19.97 -35.55 -65.71
N GLU A 111 20.46 -35.37 -64.49
CA GLU A 111 21.85 -35.65 -64.11
C GLU A 111 22.21 -37.14 -64.32
N ASP A 112 21.32 -38.04 -63.92
CA ASP A 112 21.43 -39.48 -64.13
C ASP A 112 21.26 -39.89 -65.60
N ALA A 113 20.78 -39.00 -66.48
CA ALA A 113 20.79 -39.20 -67.93
C ALA A 113 22.08 -38.66 -68.56
N LEU A 114 22.56 -37.49 -68.09
CA LEU A 114 23.79 -36.86 -68.56
C LEU A 114 25.04 -37.69 -68.20
N THR A 115 25.06 -38.31 -67.03
CA THR A 115 26.14 -39.22 -66.59
C THR A 115 26.18 -40.56 -67.34
N LYS A 116 25.13 -40.91 -68.10
CA LYS A 116 25.08 -42.10 -68.96
C LYS A 116 25.56 -41.85 -70.40
N LEU A 117 25.91 -40.60 -70.75
CA LEU A 117 26.57 -40.25 -72.01
C LEU A 117 28.09 -40.45 -71.90
N THR A 118 28.60 -41.51 -72.53
CA THR A 118 30.02 -41.89 -72.52
C THR A 118 30.87 -40.99 -73.44
N LEU A 119 30.93 -39.70 -73.15
CA LEU A 119 31.71 -38.71 -73.90
C LEU A 119 33.23 -38.92 -73.71
N SER A 120 33.97 -38.90 -74.81
CA SER A 120 35.43 -38.96 -74.84
C SER A 120 36.07 -37.72 -74.20
N PRO A 121 37.38 -37.75 -73.87
CA PRO A 121 38.10 -36.58 -73.38
C PRO A 121 38.03 -35.39 -74.36
N THR A 122 38.00 -35.66 -75.67
CA THR A 122 37.88 -34.64 -76.71
C THR A 122 36.52 -33.95 -76.68
N GLU A 123 35.42 -34.71 -76.56
CA GLU A 123 34.07 -34.16 -76.50
C GLU A 123 33.83 -33.34 -75.21
N LYS A 124 34.44 -33.76 -74.09
CA LYS A 124 34.48 -32.93 -72.86
C LYS A 124 35.24 -31.61 -73.07
N ALA A 125 36.34 -31.62 -73.83
CA ALA A 125 37.07 -30.39 -74.14
C ALA A 125 36.26 -29.43 -75.04
N THR A 126 35.51 -29.94 -76.02
CA THR A 126 34.62 -29.13 -76.88
C THR A 126 33.51 -28.46 -76.08
N TYR A 127 32.93 -29.14 -75.08
CA TYR A 127 31.92 -28.56 -74.18
C TYR A 127 32.47 -27.34 -73.43
N THR A 128 33.68 -27.42 -72.89
CA THR A 128 34.34 -26.29 -72.21
C THR A 128 34.73 -25.17 -73.19
N PHE A 129 35.17 -25.49 -74.41
CA PHE A 129 35.57 -24.49 -75.42
C PHE A 129 34.39 -23.60 -75.87
N THR A 130 33.17 -24.13 -75.84
CA THR A 130 31.97 -23.42 -76.32
C THR A 130 31.58 -22.21 -75.44
N GLN A 131 32.09 -22.09 -74.22
CA GLN A 131 31.84 -20.91 -73.37
C GLN A 131 32.75 -19.69 -73.68
N THR A 132 33.73 -19.81 -74.58
CA THR A 132 34.83 -18.83 -74.69
C THR A 132 35.01 -18.23 -76.10
N ILE A 133 33.93 -17.89 -76.80
CA ILE A 133 33.98 -17.00 -77.98
C ILE A 133 32.92 -15.90 -77.89
N ALA A 134 33.30 -14.75 -77.35
CA ALA A 134 32.49 -13.53 -77.37
C ALA A 134 33.33 -12.22 -77.28
N LYS A 135 34.46 -12.13 -78.02
CA LYS A 135 35.05 -10.89 -78.57
C LYS A 135 36.41 -11.12 -79.23
N THR A 136 36.45 -10.98 -80.55
CA THR A 136 37.67 -10.74 -81.34
C THR A 136 37.37 -9.70 -82.40
N THR A 137 38.05 -8.55 -82.35
CA THR A 137 38.01 -7.57 -83.44
C THR A 137 38.88 -8.02 -84.61
N ASP A 138 38.61 -7.51 -85.80
CA ASP A 138 39.55 -7.61 -86.91
C ASP A 138 40.85 -6.80 -86.66
N LYS A 139 41.78 -6.92 -87.61
CA LYS A 139 43.07 -6.22 -87.61
C LYS A 139 42.97 -4.69 -87.70
N ASP A 140 41.79 -4.14 -88.00
CA ASP A 140 41.52 -2.71 -88.09
C ASP A 140 40.65 -2.21 -86.90
N GLY A 141 40.41 -3.08 -85.92
CA GLY A 141 39.81 -2.75 -84.63
C GLY A 141 38.28 -2.85 -84.55
N LYS A 142 37.61 -3.50 -85.52
CA LYS A 142 36.14 -3.58 -85.56
C LYS A 142 35.60 -4.96 -85.16
N GLU A 143 34.49 -5.01 -84.44
CA GLU A 143 33.83 -6.29 -84.09
C GLU A 143 33.27 -6.96 -85.36
N VAL A 144 33.68 -8.21 -85.60
CA VAL A 144 33.19 -9.04 -86.70
C VAL A 144 32.15 -10.01 -86.14
N ALA A 145 30.88 -9.83 -86.52
CA ALA A 145 29.84 -10.82 -86.28
C ALA A 145 29.94 -11.94 -87.33
N PHE A 146 29.94 -13.20 -86.90
CA PHE A 146 29.86 -14.35 -87.81
C PHE A 146 28.49 -14.36 -88.51
N SER A 147 28.47 -14.01 -89.80
CA SER A 147 27.24 -13.92 -90.59
C SER A 147 26.85 -15.27 -91.19
N THR A 148 25.67 -15.75 -90.78
CA THR A 148 24.99 -16.98 -91.22
C THR A 148 25.38 -18.29 -90.53
N ASP A 149 24.35 -19.05 -90.19
CA ASP A 149 24.30 -20.33 -89.46
C ASP A 149 24.85 -21.52 -90.28
N THR A 150 25.09 -21.33 -91.58
CA THR A 150 25.58 -22.35 -92.52
C THR A 150 27.01 -22.79 -92.22
N ASP A 151 27.93 -21.83 -92.00
CA ASP A 151 29.36 -22.10 -91.96
C ASP A 151 29.78 -22.76 -90.64
N TYR A 152 29.16 -22.35 -89.53
CA TYR A 152 29.32 -23.00 -88.22
C TYR A 152 28.93 -24.48 -88.28
N LYS A 153 27.81 -24.80 -88.94
CA LYS A 153 27.33 -26.18 -89.11
C LYS A 153 28.26 -27.04 -89.97
N GLN A 154 28.92 -26.48 -90.99
CA GLN A 154 29.91 -27.24 -91.78
C GLN A 154 31.18 -27.58 -90.99
N VAL A 155 31.66 -26.65 -90.15
CA VAL A 155 32.86 -26.90 -89.31
C VAL A 155 32.56 -27.87 -88.15
N VAL A 156 31.38 -27.79 -87.54
CA VAL A 156 30.97 -28.74 -86.48
C VAL A 156 30.75 -30.15 -87.03
N ASN A 157 30.01 -30.29 -88.14
CA ASN A 157 29.73 -31.60 -88.77
C ASN A 157 30.98 -32.35 -89.28
N SER A 158 32.13 -31.66 -89.43
CA SER A 158 33.38 -32.27 -89.92
C SER A 158 34.36 -32.65 -88.80
N ILE A 159 34.06 -32.34 -87.53
CA ILE A 159 34.97 -32.55 -86.39
C ILE A 159 34.37 -33.45 -85.30
N THR A 160 33.04 -33.55 -85.17
CA THR A 160 32.38 -34.42 -84.17
C THR A 160 31.54 -35.52 -84.81
N GLY A 161 31.61 -36.75 -84.28
CA GLY A 161 30.76 -37.87 -84.67
C GLY A 161 29.33 -37.84 -84.12
N LEU A 162 28.89 -36.68 -83.62
CA LEU A 162 27.56 -36.45 -83.06
C LEU A 162 26.57 -36.17 -84.20
N THR A 163 25.38 -36.76 -84.16
CA THR A 163 24.37 -36.46 -85.18
C THR A 163 23.72 -35.10 -84.92
N ALA A 164 23.08 -34.52 -85.95
CA ALA A 164 22.29 -33.30 -85.77
C ALA A 164 21.19 -33.45 -84.70
N ALA A 165 20.68 -34.68 -84.49
CA ALA A 165 19.71 -34.97 -83.43
C ALA A 165 20.35 -34.97 -82.02
N ASP A 166 21.65 -35.25 -81.89
CA ASP A 166 22.36 -35.21 -80.61
C ASP A 166 22.75 -33.78 -80.24
N TYR A 167 23.12 -32.96 -81.22
CA TYR A 167 23.27 -31.51 -81.04
C TYR A 167 21.96 -30.86 -80.60
N GLN A 168 20.84 -31.18 -81.25
CA GLN A 168 19.53 -30.65 -80.86
C GLN A 168 19.15 -31.05 -79.42
N LYS A 169 19.35 -32.33 -79.02
CA LYS A 169 19.14 -32.77 -77.63
C LYS A 169 19.97 -31.97 -76.63
N LEU A 170 21.21 -31.63 -76.96
CA LEU A 170 22.10 -30.86 -76.07
C LEU A 170 21.62 -29.40 -75.94
N THR A 171 21.22 -28.76 -77.04
CA THR A 171 20.65 -27.41 -77.03
C THR A 171 19.31 -27.36 -76.28
N ASP A 172 18.42 -28.32 -76.52
CA ASP A 172 17.14 -28.44 -75.83
C ASP A 172 17.33 -28.68 -74.33
N ALA A 173 18.33 -29.50 -73.95
CA ALA A 173 18.69 -29.75 -72.55
C ALA A 173 19.21 -28.49 -71.86
N LEU A 174 20.13 -27.73 -72.48
CA LEU A 174 20.60 -26.46 -71.91
C LEU A 174 19.46 -25.44 -71.79
N ALA A 175 18.63 -25.28 -72.82
CA ALA A 175 17.50 -24.37 -72.80
C ALA A 175 16.46 -24.73 -71.72
N ALA A 176 16.24 -26.03 -71.47
CA ALA A 176 15.40 -26.50 -70.38
C ALA A 176 16.01 -26.19 -69.00
N LEU A 177 17.33 -26.37 -68.84
CA LEU A 177 18.06 -26.13 -67.59
C LEU A 177 18.13 -24.63 -67.25
N GLU A 178 18.41 -23.78 -68.23
CA GLU A 178 18.38 -22.32 -68.10
C GLU A 178 16.96 -21.82 -67.79
N LYS A 179 15.92 -22.38 -68.44
CA LYS A 179 14.53 -22.06 -68.13
C LYS A 179 14.16 -22.49 -66.70
N ALA A 180 14.59 -23.67 -66.25
CA ALA A 180 14.36 -24.15 -64.89
C ALA A 180 15.05 -23.26 -63.84
N TYR A 181 16.33 -22.93 -64.04
CA TYR A 181 17.08 -22.00 -63.20
C TYR A 181 16.40 -20.63 -63.10
N ASN A 182 16.01 -20.05 -64.24
CA ASN A 182 15.33 -18.76 -64.28
C ASN A 182 13.93 -18.78 -63.63
N TYR A 183 13.22 -19.93 -63.65
CA TYR A 183 11.99 -20.12 -62.88
C TYR A 183 12.25 -20.17 -61.38
N THR A 184 13.27 -20.91 -60.93
CA THR A 184 13.64 -21.00 -59.50
C THR A 184 14.12 -19.65 -58.96
N VAL A 185 14.90 -18.88 -59.73
CA VAL A 185 15.30 -17.51 -59.35
C VAL A 185 14.07 -16.59 -59.23
N GLN A 186 13.12 -16.63 -60.17
CA GLN A 186 11.89 -15.84 -60.08
C GLN A 186 10.98 -16.26 -58.92
N ALA A 187 10.88 -17.56 -58.62
CA ALA A 187 10.13 -18.07 -57.47
C ALA A 187 10.75 -17.60 -56.14
N ASN A 188 12.07 -17.74 -56.00
CA ASN A 188 12.80 -17.31 -54.80
C ASN A 188 12.75 -15.79 -54.61
N GLN A 189 12.91 -15.00 -55.69
CA GLN A 189 12.75 -13.55 -55.62
C GLN A 189 11.33 -13.17 -55.19
N LYS A 190 10.29 -13.82 -55.72
CA LYS A 190 8.90 -13.53 -55.33
C LYS A 190 8.60 -13.91 -53.87
N VAL A 191 9.24 -14.95 -53.33
CA VAL A 191 9.18 -15.28 -51.89
C VAL A 191 9.89 -14.21 -51.07
N LEU A 192 11.07 -13.75 -51.50
CA LEU A 192 11.83 -12.68 -50.84
C LEU A 192 11.09 -11.34 -50.86
N ASP A 193 10.44 -10.99 -51.98
CA ASP A 193 9.64 -9.78 -52.13
C ASP A 193 8.43 -9.80 -51.18
N ASN A 194 7.69 -10.92 -51.14
CA ASN A 194 6.57 -11.13 -50.22
C ASN A 194 7.01 -11.06 -48.75
N ALA A 195 8.13 -11.70 -48.39
CA ALA A 195 8.69 -11.66 -47.04
C ALA A 195 9.17 -10.25 -46.65
N THR A 196 9.74 -9.50 -47.60
CA THR A 196 10.18 -8.12 -47.41
C THR A 196 8.98 -7.18 -47.21
N GLU A 197 7.88 -7.38 -47.93
CA GLU A 197 6.66 -6.58 -47.78
C GLU A 197 5.92 -6.90 -46.47
N PHE A 198 5.84 -8.19 -46.08
CA PHE A 198 5.36 -8.61 -44.76
C PHE A 198 6.21 -7.99 -43.64
N ALA A 199 7.54 -8.00 -43.77
CA ALA A 199 8.45 -7.40 -42.80
C ALA A 199 8.27 -5.87 -42.66
N LYS A 200 8.02 -5.15 -43.77
CA LYS A 200 7.70 -3.70 -43.70
C LYS A 200 6.40 -3.44 -42.94
N GLN A 201 5.35 -4.22 -43.20
CA GLN A 201 4.06 -4.05 -42.56
C GLN A 201 4.15 -4.34 -41.05
N ASN A 202 4.85 -5.40 -40.64
CA ASN A 202 4.96 -5.84 -39.25
C ASN A 202 5.59 -4.81 -38.27
N VAL A 203 6.35 -3.82 -38.77
CA VAL A 203 6.88 -2.72 -37.93
C VAL A 203 5.76 -1.81 -37.42
N ASP A 204 4.65 -1.70 -38.15
CA ASP A 204 3.52 -0.85 -37.77
C ASP A 204 2.62 -1.49 -36.70
N PHE A 205 2.48 -2.82 -36.63
CA PHE A 205 1.54 -3.46 -35.70
C PHE A 205 1.86 -3.18 -34.22
N ALA A 206 3.13 -3.34 -33.81
CA ALA A 206 3.54 -3.01 -32.43
C ALA A 206 3.33 -1.51 -32.13
N THR A 207 3.56 -0.64 -33.11
CA THR A 207 3.32 0.80 -33.04
C THR A 207 1.83 1.13 -32.89
N LYS A 208 0.95 0.47 -33.64
CA LYS A 208 -0.50 0.60 -33.53
C LYS A 208 -1.05 0.06 -32.21
N VAL A 209 -0.53 -1.05 -31.69
CA VAL A 209 -0.91 -1.55 -30.35
C VAL A 209 -0.45 -0.58 -29.24
N ALA A 210 0.72 0.03 -29.37
CA ALA A 210 1.15 1.11 -28.47
C ALA A 210 0.26 2.36 -28.58
N THR A 211 -0.13 2.74 -29.80
CA THR A 211 -1.04 3.86 -30.08
C THR A 211 -2.46 3.59 -29.57
N ALA A 212 -2.93 2.35 -29.64
CA ALA A 212 -4.21 1.93 -29.07
C ALA A 212 -4.19 2.03 -27.53
N LYS A 213 -3.11 1.57 -26.90
CA LYS A 213 -2.90 1.71 -25.45
C LYS A 213 -2.83 3.17 -25.02
N SER A 214 -2.08 4.03 -25.71
CA SER A 214 -2.02 5.46 -25.38
C SER A 214 -3.35 6.18 -25.63
N THR A 215 -4.08 5.82 -26.69
CA THR A 215 -5.43 6.34 -26.97
C THR A 215 -6.41 6.00 -25.83
N VAL A 216 -6.37 4.78 -25.29
CA VAL A 216 -7.25 4.37 -24.18
C VAL A 216 -6.75 4.80 -22.80
N ALA A 217 -5.44 5.03 -22.62
CA ALA A 217 -4.92 5.74 -21.46
C ALA A 217 -5.39 7.21 -21.41
N ALA A 218 -5.56 7.85 -22.57
CA ALA A 218 -6.13 9.20 -22.68
C ALA A 218 -7.66 9.24 -22.46
N LEU A 219 -8.36 8.09 -22.43
CA LEU A 219 -9.76 8.00 -22.06
C LEU A 219 -9.87 7.79 -20.53
N ALA A 220 -9.95 8.92 -19.81
CA ALA A 220 -10.05 8.95 -18.36
C ALA A 220 -11.35 8.31 -17.84
N ASP A 221 -12.47 8.53 -18.55
CA ASP A 221 -13.83 8.26 -18.06
C ASP A 221 -14.26 6.76 -18.17
N LEU A 222 -13.30 5.84 -18.39
CA LEU A 222 -13.52 4.39 -18.47
C LEU A 222 -13.40 3.71 -17.09
N THR A 223 -14.39 2.88 -16.74
CA THR A 223 -14.35 2.06 -15.51
C THR A 223 -13.22 1.04 -15.55
N ASN A 224 -12.73 0.61 -14.38
CA ASN A 224 -11.68 -0.42 -14.28
C ASN A 224 -12.07 -1.72 -15.01
N SER A 225 -13.33 -2.16 -14.95
CA SER A 225 -13.80 -3.35 -15.65
C SER A 225 -13.73 -3.20 -17.18
N GLN A 226 -14.04 -2.01 -17.72
CA GLN A 226 -13.90 -1.72 -19.16
C GLN A 226 -12.43 -1.62 -19.58
N ARG A 227 -11.58 -1.02 -18.73
CA ARG A 227 -10.13 -0.90 -18.95
C ARG A 227 -9.47 -2.29 -18.99
N LEU A 228 -9.74 -3.13 -18.00
CA LEU A 228 -9.28 -4.53 -17.95
C LEU A 228 -9.80 -5.37 -19.13
N LYS A 229 -11.05 -5.16 -19.58
CA LYS A 229 -11.58 -5.82 -20.78
C LYS A 229 -10.78 -5.42 -22.03
N PHE A 230 -10.55 -4.12 -22.24
CA PHE A 230 -9.75 -3.64 -23.38
C PHE A 230 -8.30 -4.13 -23.34
N GLU A 231 -7.68 -4.16 -22.17
CA GLU A 231 -6.32 -4.69 -21.97
C GLU A 231 -6.25 -6.20 -22.24
N SER A 232 -7.28 -6.95 -21.87
CA SER A 232 -7.43 -8.38 -22.20
C SER A 232 -7.59 -8.58 -23.70
N ASP A 233 -8.52 -7.84 -24.34
CA ASP A 233 -8.82 -7.98 -25.77
C ASP A 233 -7.60 -7.61 -26.64
N LEU A 234 -6.87 -6.54 -26.29
CA LEU A 234 -5.59 -6.22 -26.95
C LEU A 234 -4.53 -7.31 -26.75
N LYS A 235 -4.47 -7.94 -25.57
CA LYS A 235 -3.51 -9.01 -25.28
C LYS A 235 -3.83 -10.28 -26.08
N GLU A 236 -5.11 -10.58 -26.28
CA GLU A 236 -5.58 -11.66 -27.15
C GLU A 236 -5.19 -11.40 -28.62
N ILE A 237 -5.51 -10.22 -29.16
CA ILE A 237 -5.12 -9.84 -30.54
C ILE A 237 -3.59 -9.87 -30.74
N GLN A 238 -2.82 -9.41 -29.74
CA GLN A 238 -1.35 -9.47 -29.76
C GLN A 238 -0.82 -10.92 -29.74
N ASN A 239 -1.45 -11.82 -28.97
CA ASN A 239 -1.07 -13.23 -28.93
C ASN A 239 -1.37 -13.92 -30.27
N ASP A 240 -2.55 -13.68 -30.85
CA ASP A 240 -2.91 -14.21 -32.18
C ASP A 240 -1.89 -13.78 -33.25
N TYR A 241 -1.53 -12.49 -33.26
CA TYR A 241 -0.53 -11.93 -34.16
C TYR A 241 0.87 -12.56 -33.96
N ASN A 242 1.29 -12.73 -32.69
CA ASN A 242 2.57 -13.37 -32.37
C ASN A 242 2.60 -14.83 -32.87
N ASN A 243 1.51 -15.58 -32.67
CA ASN A 243 1.37 -16.96 -33.12
C ASN A 243 1.39 -17.04 -34.66
N ALA A 244 0.63 -16.18 -35.35
CA ALA A 244 0.64 -16.10 -36.81
C ALA A 244 2.02 -15.71 -37.38
N THR A 245 2.78 -14.89 -36.65
CA THR A 245 4.16 -14.50 -37.03
C THR A 245 5.16 -15.64 -36.80
N ALA A 246 4.99 -16.45 -35.76
CA ALA A 246 5.82 -17.64 -35.54
C ALA A 246 5.61 -18.70 -36.64
N GLU A 247 4.37 -18.88 -37.09
CA GLU A 247 4.00 -19.84 -38.14
C GLU A 247 4.38 -19.38 -39.56
N ALA A 248 4.70 -18.08 -39.74
CA ALA A 248 5.02 -17.45 -41.04
C ALA A 248 6.33 -17.93 -41.70
N GLN A 249 7.04 -18.89 -41.12
CA GLN A 249 8.06 -19.68 -41.84
C GLN A 249 7.44 -20.65 -42.86
N LYS A 250 6.10 -20.81 -42.87
CA LYS A 250 5.31 -21.51 -43.89
C LYS A 250 4.60 -20.47 -44.77
N ILE A 251 4.59 -20.69 -46.09
CA ILE A 251 4.41 -19.67 -47.14
C ILE A 251 3.03 -18.96 -47.21
N SER A 252 2.09 -19.24 -46.32
CA SER A 252 0.67 -18.84 -46.41
C SER A 252 0.22 -17.74 -45.43
N VAL A 253 0.98 -16.65 -45.24
CA VAL A 253 0.66 -15.57 -44.27
C VAL A 253 0.75 -14.16 -44.90
N VAL A 254 -0.13 -13.88 -45.88
CA VAL A 254 -0.28 -12.52 -46.48
C VAL A 254 -1.74 -12.01 -46.38
N SER A 255 -2.73 -12.90 -46.39
CA SER A 255 -4.16 -12.54 -46.31
C SER A 255 -4.70 -12.28 -44.90
N SER A 256 -3.86 -12.44 -43.86
CA SER A 256 -4.25 -12.33 -42.45
C SER A 256 -3.85 -11.00 -41.79
N SER A 257 -2.92 -10.23 -42.36
CA SER A 257 -2.37 -9.03 -41.72
C SER A 257 -3.42 -7.93 -41.50
N SER A 258 -4.25 -7.61 -42.50
CA SER A 258 -5.29 -6.57 -42.40
C SER A 258 -6.26 -6.81 -41.24
N ASN A 259 -6.68 -8.07 -41.05
CA ASN A 259 -7.65 -8.46 -40.01
C ASN A 259 -7.17 -8.12 -38.59
N PHE A 260 -5.85 -8.10 -38.32
CA PHE A 260 -5.33 -7.71 -37.01
C PHE A 260 -5.37 -6.19 -36.80
N TYR A 261 -5.04 -5.40 -37.83
CA TYR A 261 -5.16 -3.95 -37.78
C TYR A 261 -6.62 -3.49 -37.63
N ASP A 262 -7.53 -4.12 -38.39
CA ASP A 262 -8.97 -3.82 -38.32
C ASP A 262 -9.56 -4.21 -36.95
N ARG A 263 -9.10 -5.32 -36.33
CA ARG A 263 -9.47 -5.69 -34.95
C ARG A 263 -9.03 -4.62 -33.93
N VAL A 264 -7.79 -4.11 -34.03
CA VAL A 264 -7.28 -3.06 -33.13
C VAL A 264 -8.03 -1.74 -33.33
N ASP A 265 -8.22 -1.29 -34.56
CA ASP A 265 -8.92 -0.03 -34.86
C ASP A 265 -10.40 -0.11 -34.49
N SER A 266 -11.05 -1.25 -34.74
CA SER A 266 -12.43 -1.52 -34.31
C SER A 266 -12.56 -1.47 -32.78
N LEU A 267 -11.69 -2.17 -32.05
CA LEU A 267 -11.69 -2.17 -30.58
C LEU A 267 -11.52 -0.76 -30.02
N VAL A 268 -10.55 0.02 -30.53
CA VAL A 268 -10.33 1.42 -30.15
C VAL A 268 -11.56 2.29 -30.45
N ASN A 269 -12.23 2.07 -31.58
CA ASN A 269 -13.44 2.82 -31.93
C ASN A 269 -14.66 2.41 -31.07
N THR A 270 -14.77 1.15 -30.65
CA THR A 270 -15.76 0.72 -29.66
C THR A 270 -15.48 1.35 -28.29
N THR A 271 -14.22 1.45 -27.84
CA THR A 271 -13.87 2.13 -26.59
C THR A 271 -14.17 3.63 -26.63
N LYS A 272 -13.89 4.32 -27.76
CA LYS A 272 -14.33 5.70 -28.00
C LYS A 272 -15.87 5.81 -28.01
N GLY A 273 -16.56 4.82 -28.56
CA GLY A 273 -18.02 4.70 -28.55
C GLY A 273 -18.59 4.71 -27.13
N TYR A 274 -18.08 3.83 -26.24
CA TYR A 274 -18.47 3.82 -24.83
C TYR A 274 -18.24 5.18 -24.16
N ASN A 275 -17.07 5.80 -24.37
CA ASN A 275 -16.77 7.13 -23.81
C ASN A 275 -17.77 8.19 -24.28
N ASN A 276 -18.14 8.19 -25.56
CA ASN A 276 -19.12 9.13 -26.12
C ASN A 276 -20.55 8.88 -25.60
N THR A 277 -20.95 7.62 -25.34
CA THR A 277 -22.23 7.31 -24.70
C THR A 277 -22.28 7.81 -23.25
N THR A 278 -21.20 7.61 -22.48
CA THR A 278 -21.09 8.17 -21.11
C THR A 278 -21.13 9.69 -21.13
N LEU A 279 -20.40 10.33 -22.06
CA LEU A 279 -20.42 11.79 -22.27
C LEU A 279 -21.83 12.31 -22.54
N GLN A 280 -22.56 11.70 -23.48
CA GLN A 280 -23.92 12.13 -23.81
C GLN A 280 -24.87 11.94 -22.63
N THR A 281 -24.79 10.80 -21.94
CA THR A 281 -25.60 10.53 -20.74
C THR A 281 -25.34 11.55 -19.63
N ALA A 282 -24.09 12.02 -19.48
CA ALA A 282 -23.75 13.09 -18.55
C ALA A 282 -24.31 14.46 -18.99
N LYS A 283 -24.32 14.78 -20.29
CA LYS A 283 -24.99 16.00 -20.82
C LYS A 283 -26.50 15.95 -20.59
N ASP A 284 -27.12 14.81 -20.84
CA ASP A 284 -28.57 14.62 -20.70
C ASP A 284 -29.01 14.75 -19.23
N ALA A 285 -28.29 14.12 -18.30
CA ALA A 285 -28.56 14.25 -16.86
C ALA A 285 -28.40 15.70 -16.35
N SER A 286 -27.36 16.41 -16.81
CA SER A 286 -27.15 17.84 -16.48
C SER A 286 -28.27 18.72 -17.03
N THR A 287 -28.75 18.41 -18.24
CA THR A 287 -29.84 19.15 -18.91
C THR A 287 -31.18 18.93 -18.22
N GLN A 288 -31.46 17.71 -17.74
CA GLN A 288 -32.69 17.40 -16.99
C GLN A 288 -32.74 18.12 -15.62
N LEU A 289 -31.64 18.09 -14.87
CA LEU A 289 -31.60 18.72 -13.54
C LEU A 289 -31.61 20.25 -13.60
N SER A 290 -30.89 20.85 -14.55
CA SER A 290 -30.86 22.30 -14.74
C SER A 290 -32.16 22.92 -15.27
N GLY A 291 -33.15 22.08 -15.66
CA GLY A 291 -34.51 22.50 -16.01
C GLY A 291 -35.47 22.61 -14.81
N ASN A 292 -35.14 22.04 -13.65
CA ASN A 292 -36.02 22.02 -12.48
C ASN A 292 -35.71 23.16 -11.49
N THR A 293 -36.54 24.21 -11.54
CA THR A 293 -36.87 25.13 -10.42
C THR A 293 -35.73 25.81 -9.63
N LEU A 294 -34.48 25.78 -10.09
CA LEU A 294 -33.34 26.48 -9.49
C LEU A 294 -33.05 27.79 -10.24
N SER A 295 -33.63 28.89 -9.74
CA SER A 295 -33.56 30.22 -10.37
C SER A 295 -32.16 30.85 -10.30
N LEU A 296 -31.41 30.68 -11.38
CA LEU A 296 -30.18 31.42 -11.72
C LEU A 296 -30.50 32.67 -12.56
N ASP A 297 -29.59 33.63 -12.56
CA ASP A 297 -29.60 34.71 -13.55
C ASP A 297 -29.47 34.13 -14.97
N ALA A 298 -30.30 34.63 -15.90
CA ALA A 298 -30.38 34.12 -17.27
C ALA A 298 -29.03 34.19 -18.01
N SER A 299 -28.24 35.24 -17.80
CA SER A 299 -26.93 35.40 -18.46
C SER A 299 -25.90 34.37 -17.97
N VAL A 300 -25.97 34.00 -16.68
CA VAL A 300 -25.13 32.95 -16.08
C VAL A 300 -25.59 31.57 -16.56
N TYR A 301 -26.90 31.34 -16.59
CA TYR A 301 -27.51 30.10 -17.08
C TYR A 301 -27.12 29.83 -18.56
N ASP A 302 -27.33 30.80 -19.45
CA ASP A 302 -27.04 30.62 -20.89
C ASP A 302 -25.53 30.46 -21.16
N SER A 303 -24.68 31.16 -20.41
CA SER A 303 -23.21 31.00 -20.49
C SER A 303 -22.76 29.59 -20.11
N ILE A 304 -23.27 29.04 -19.01
CA ILE A 304 -22.94 27.69 -18.55
C ILE A 304 -23.56 26.63 -19.48
N LYS A 305 -24.80 26.84 -19.94
CA LYS A 305 -25.49 25.97 -20.90
C LYS A 305 -24.77 25.86 -22.24
N LYS A 306 -24.20 26.97 -22.73
CA LYS A 306 -23.33 26.93 -23.91
C LYS A 306 -22.09 26.07 -23.66
N GLN A 307 -21.41 26.25 -22.52
CA GLN A 307 -20.23 25.45 -22.18
C GLN A 307 -20.55 23.95 -22.02
N PHE A 308 -21.73 23.56 -21.52
CA PHE A 308 -22.18 22.16 -21.51
C PHE A 308 -22.34 21.58 -22.92
N ASN A 309 -22.86 22.36 -23.87
CA ASN A 309 -22.93 21.93 -25.28
C ASN A 309 -21.52 21.76 -25.87
N ASP A 310 -20.62 22.72 -25.61
CA ASP A 310 -19.25 22.76 -26.12
C ASP A 310 -18.30 21.72 -25.45
N ALA A 311 -18.69 21.11 -24.31
CA ALA A 311 -17.87 20.15 -23.57
C ALA A 311 -17.62 18.81 -24.32
N THR A 312 -16.42 18.25 -24.14
CA THR A 312 -15.93 17.04 -24.84
C THR A 312 -15.49 15.89 -23.91
N THR A 313 -15.43 16.09 -22.59
CA THR A 313 -15.14 15.03 -21.59
C THR A 313 -16.13 15.03 -20.43
N VAL A 314 -16.28 13.89 -19.73
CA VAL A 314 -17.19 13.82 -18.55
C VAL A 314 -16.66 14.70 -17.42
N ALA A 315 -15.33 14.75 -17.24
CA ALA A 315 -14.68 15.66 -16.29
C ALA A 315 -15.02 17.15 -16.51
N GLN A 316 -15.11 17.61 -17.78
CA GLN A 316 -15.57 18.97 -18.08
C GLN A 316 -17.05 19.17 -17.69
N ILE A 317 -17.91 18.19 -17.99
CA ILE A 317 -19.32 18.22 -17.58
C ILE A 317 -19.44 18.24 -16.05
N GLN A 318 -18.64 17.46 -15.32
CA GLN A 318 -18.63 17.48 -13.85
C GLN A 318 -18.21 18.86 -13.30
N SER A 319 -17.15 19.46 -13.85
CA SER A 319 -16.70 20.81 -13.49
C SER A 319 -17.78 21.88 -13.76
N LEU A 320 -18.47 21.80 -14.90
CA LEU A 320 -19.58 22.70 -15.25
C LEU A 320 -20.80 22.50 -14.34
N ASN A 321 -21.09 21.27 -13.91
CA ASN A 321 -22.11 21.03 -12.88
C ASN A 321 -21.70 21.66 -11.54
N GLN A 322 -20.45 21.50 -11.11
CA GLN A 322 -19.96 22.12 -9.88
C GLN A 322 -20.08 23.65 -9.95
N GLN A 323 -19.74 24.26 -11.08
CA GLN A 323 -19.91 25.69 -11.33
C GLN A 323 -21.39 26.10 -11.28
N TYR A 324 -22.28 25.36 -11.96
CA TYR A 324 -23.73 25.59 -11.98
C TYR A 324 -24.33 25.55 -10.57
N PHE A 325 -24.16 24.44 -9.84
CA PHE A 325 -24.76 24.26 -8.52
C PHE A 325 -24.13 25.18 -7.46
N THR A 326 -22.84 25.53 -7.58
CA THR A 326 -22.20 26.58 -6.76
C THR A 326 -22.84 27.95 -7.00
N ALA A 327 -23.09 28.32 -8.26
CA ALA A 327 -23.74 29.59 -8.59
C ALA A 327 -25.20 29.65 -8.08
N VAL A 328 -25.92 28.51 -8.07
CA VAL A 328 -27.25 28.44 -7.43
C VAL A 328 -27.17 28.71 -5.92
N ILE A 329 -26.16 28.18 -5.21
CA ILE A 329 -25.95 28.46 -3.78
C ILE A 329 -25.67 29.96 -3.57
N ASP A 330 -24.79 30.55 -4.37
CA ASP A 330 -24.50 31.99 -4.34
C ASP A 330 -25.75 32.85 -4.58
N GLN A 331 -26.63 32.44 -5.50
CA GLN A 331 -27.87 33.16 -5.79
C GLN A 331 -28.90 32.99 -4.65
N LYS A 332 -29.07 31.77 -4.11
CA LYS A 332 -29.90 31.52 -2.92
C LYS A 332 -29.42 32.32 -1.69
N ALA A 333 -28.11 32.46 -1.50
CA ALA A 333 -27.51 33.22 -0.39
C ALA A 333 -27.68 34.75 -0.51
N LYS A 334 -27.94 35.28 -1.72
CA LYS A 334 -28.20 36.70 -1.98
C LYS A 334 -29.66 37.09 -1.79
N LEU A 335 -30.60 36.14 -1.86
CA LEU A 335 -32.03 36.37 -1.68
C LEU A 335 -32.38 36.60 -0.19
N ALA A 336 -32.20 37.84 0.26
CA ALA A 336 -32.28 38.24 1.68
C ALA A 336 -33.61 37.89 2.38
N ALA A 337 -34.72 37.82 1.64
CA ALA A 337 -36.06 37.59 2.20
C ALA A 337 -36.21 36.25 2.97
N THR A 338 -35.49 35.20 2.56
CA THR A 338 -35.57 33.87 3.19
C THR A 338 -34.66 33.69 4.40
N TRP A 339 -33.65 34.56 4.56
CA TRP A 339 -32.55 34.39 5.53
C TRP A 339 -32.45 35.51 6.57
N GLY A 340 -32.87 36.74 6.23
CA GLY A 340 -32.63 37.96 7.01
C GLY A 340 -33.34 38.03 8.37
N ALA A 341 -34.19 37.05 8.70
CA ALA A 341 -34.81 36.91 10.02
C ALA A 341 -34.07 35.91 10.95
N LEU A 342 -33.28 34.99 10.39
CA LEU A 342 -32.57 33.94 11.15
C LEU A 342 -31.13 34.32 11.52
N TYR A 343 -30.44 35.06 10.64
CA TYR A 343 -29.02 35.39 10.77
C TYR A 343 -28.75 36.90 10.80
N LYS A 344 -29.71 37.68 11.30
CA LYS A 344 -29.74 39.15 11.16
C LYS A 344 -28.46 39.84 11.67
N ASP A 345 -27.84 39.26 12.70
CA ASP A 345 -26.63 39.75 13.36
C ASP A 345 -25.47 38.73 13.27
N GLN A 346 -25.54 37.76 12.35
CA GLN A 346 -24.65 36.57 12.27
C GLN A 346 -24.15 36.29 10.83
N GLN A 347 -23.47 37.27 10.23
CA GLN A 347 -22.95 37.17 8.86
C GLN A 347 -21.86 36.09 8.68
N ALA A 348 -20.94 35.93 9.64
CA ALA A 348 -19.87 34.93 9.54
C ALA A 348 -20.41 33.48 9.52
N GLN A 349 -21.47 33.21 10.28
CA GLN A 349 -22.16 31.93 10.33
C GLN A 349 -22.84 31.60 8.99
N LYS A 350 -23.44 32.62 8.36
CA LYS A 350 -24.00 32.51 7.00
C LYS A 350 -22.91 32.14 5.99
N ASP A 351 -21.77 32.82 6.02
CA ASP A 351 -20.67 32.58 5.08
C ASP A 351 -20.01 31.21 5.29
N ALA A 352 -19.92 30.73 6.54
CA ALA A 352 -19.49 29.37 6.85
C ALA A 352 -20.45 28.31 6.28
N LEU A 353 -21.76 28.49 6.43
CA LEU A 353 -22.77 27.54 5.90
C LEU A 353 -22.81 27.54 4.37
N VAL A 354 -22.68 28.72 3.74
CA VAL A 354 -22.51 28.86 2.28
C VAL A 354 -21.26 28.11 1.80
N THR A 355 -20.14 28.25 2.52
CA THR A 355 -18.88 27.56 2.18
C THR A 355 -19.03 26.05 2.29
N TYR A 356 -19.59 25.55 3.41
CA TYR A 356 -19.85 24.12 3.63
C TYR A 356 -20.66 23.48 2.48
N TYR A 357 -21.79 24.08 2.08
CA TYR A 357 -22.60 23.51 1.00
C TYR A 357 -21.98 23.67 -0.40
N LYS A 358 -21.15 24.70 -0.64
CA LYS A 358 -20.32 24.75 -1.86
C LYS A 358 -19.30 23.63 -1.88
N ASP A 359 -18.68 23.30 -0.75
CA ASP A 359 -17.72 22.21 -0.66
C ASP A 359 -18.40 20.83 -0.78
N LYS A 360 -19.67 20.69 -0.35
CA LYS A 360 -20.52 19.54 -0.69
C LYS A 360 -20.72 19.40 -2.20
N VAL A 361 -21.01 20.50 -2.91
CA VAL A 361 -21.13 20.50 -4.39
C VAL A 361 -19.81 20.12 -5.06
N LYS A 362 -18.66 20.61 -4.59
CA LYS A 362 -17.33 20.23 -5.11
C LYS A 362 -16.98 18.76 -4.85
N ALA A 363 -17.31 18.23 -3.67
CA ALA A 363 -17.02 16.85 -3.28
C ALA A 363 -17.94 15.83 -3.96
N ALA A 364 -19.13 16.24 -4.41
CA ALA A 364 -20.07 15.40 -5.13
C ALA A 364 -19.53 15.00 -6.52
N THR A 365 -19.67 13.72 -6.85
CA THR A 365 -19.29 13.13 -8.15
C THR A 365 -20.46 13.00 -9.12
N THR A 366 -21.70 13.24 -8.68
CA THR A 366 -22.91 13.13 -9.52
C THR A 366 -23.75 14.41 -9.48
N PRO A 367 -24.38 14.81 -10.59
CA PRO A 367 -25.31 15.94 -10.62
C PRO A 367 -26.47 15.82 -9.61
N THR A 368 -26.95 14.60 -9.33
CA THR A 368 -28.01 14.35 -8.33
C THR A 368 -27.54 14.69 -6.92
N ALA A 369 -26.32 14.31 -6.52
CA ALA A 369 -25.77 14.64 -5.21
C ALA A 369 -25.48 16.14 -5.06
N MET A 370 -25.05 16.81 -6.13
CA MET A 370 -24.92 18.28 -6.15
C MET A 370 -26.28 18.96 -5.99
N ASN A 371 -27.30 18.49 -6.72
CA ASN A 371 -28.67 19.01 -6.59
C ASN A 371 -29.26 18.77 -5.20
N GLN A 372 -28.94 17.66 -4.54
CA GLN A 372 -29.32 17.39 -3.16
C GLN A 372 -28.70 18.43 -2.21
N ALA A 373 -27.39 18.66 -2.27
CA ALA A 373 -26.71 19.69 -1.47
C ALA A 373 -27.31 21.10 -1.69
N VAL A 374 -27.69 21.44 -2.92
CA VAL A 374 -28.39 22.69 -3.25
C VAL A 374 -29.83 22.74 -2.73
N THR A 375 -30.48 21.59 -2.55
CA THR A 375 -31.81 21.45 -1.97
C THR A 375 -31.76 21.58 -0.45
N ASP A 376 -30.85 20.85 0.20
CA ASP A 376 -30.63 20.83 1.66
C ASP A 376 -30.33 22.23 2.21
N PHE A 377 -29.43 22.97 1.53
CA PHE A 377 -29.11 24.39 1.80
C PHE A 377 -30.35 25.31 1.79
N GLY A 378 -31.45 24.90 1.18
CA GLY A 378 -32.71 25.65 1.12
C GLY A 378 -33.73 25.33 2.22
N THR A 379 -33.47 24.39 3.14
CA THR A 379 -34.49 23.89 4.08
C THR A 379 -34.30 24.37 5.51
N LYS A 380 -35.31 25.07 6.06
CA LYS A 380 -35.31 25.51 7.47
C LYS A 380 -35.33 24.33 8.46
N ALA A 381 -35.94 23.21 8.07
CA ALA A 381 -36.08 22.03 8.92
C ALA A 381 -34.73 21.43 9.37
N LEU A 382 -33.69 21.45 8.51
CA LEU A 382 -32.34 21.01 8.87
C LEU A 382 -31.69 21.89 9.96
N LEU A 383 -32.08 23.17 10.03
CA LEU A 383 -31.62 24.12 11.04
C LEU A 383 -32.31 23.87 12.40
N ASP A 384 -33.63 23.68 12.37
CA ASP A 384 -34.45 23.57 13.58
C ASP A 384 -34.32 22.19 14.28
N SER A 385 -33.95 21.12 13.54
CA SER A 385 -33.95 19.74 14.05
C SER A 385 -32.67 19.32 14.80
N TYR A 386 -31.60 20.12 14.74
CA TYR A 386 -30.25 19.70 15.14
C TYR A 386 -29.96 19.79 16.65
N THR A 387 -30.96 20.09 17.51
CA THR A 387 -30.77 20.14 18.97
C THR A 387 -31.17 18.87 19.75
N PRO A 388 -32.20 18.07 19.39
CA PRO A 388 -32.54 16.86 20.15
C PRO A 388 -32.27 15.54 19.41
N ALA A 389 -32.46 15.47 18.09
CA ALA A 389 -32.60 14.19 17.39
C ALA A 389 -31.26 13.45 17.16
N VAL A 390 -30.22 14.19 16.76
CA VAL A 390 -28.94 13.65 16.28
C VAL A 390 -28.14 12.92 17.37
N GLY A 391 -28.37 13.24 18.65
CA GLY A 391 -27.75 12.51 19.77
C GLY A 391 -27.96 10.99 19.69
N THR A 392 -29.14 10.56 19.20
CA THR A 392 -29.48 9.14 18.98
C THR A 392 -28.81 8.52 17.75
N GLN A 393 -28.32 9.32 16.79
CA GLN A 393 -27.58 8.80 15.65
C GLN A 393 -26.20 8.30 16.08
N PHE A 394 -25.58 8.95 17.07
CA PHE A 394 -24.30 8.51 17.62
C PHE A 394 -24.37 7.11 18.26
N ASP A 395 -25.52 6.69 18.82
CA ASP A 395 -25.72 5.32 19.32
C ASP A 395 -25.60 4.23 18.23
N ASN A 396 -25.62 4.61 16.94
CA ASN A 396 -25.50 3.69 15.82
C ASN A 396 -24.07 3.52 15.28
N PHE A 397 -23.08 4.27 15.79
CA PHE A 397 -21.68 4.19 15.36
C PHE A 397 -20.94 3.01 16.03
N ASN A 398 -21.24 1.81 15.56
CA ASN A 398 -20.85 0.53 16.17
C ASN A 398 -19.50 -0.05 15.68
N ASN A 399 -18.76 0.66 14.83
CA ASN A 399 -17.48 0.20 14.28
C ASN A 399 -16.27 0.92 14.87
N ILE A 400 -16.46 2.14 15.36
CA ILE A 400 -15.46 2.87 16.17
C ILE A 400 -15.65 2.56 17.66
N ASN A 401 -14.60 2.80 18.43
CA ASN A 401 -14.59 2.60 19.87
C ASN A 401 -15.76 3.37 20.54
N PRO A 402 -16.61 2.74 21.36
CA PRO A 402 -17.70 3.41 22.08
C PRO A 402 -17.28 4.62 22.94
N LEU A 403 -16.03 4.66 23.41
CA LEU A 403 -15.44 5.84 24.07
C LEU A 403 -15.33 7.02 23.10
N LYS A 404 -14.83 6.79 21.89
CA LYS A 404 -14.70 7.80 20.84
C LYS A 404 -16.07 8.30 20.37
N VAL A 405 -17.07 7.41 20.34
CA VAL A 405 -18.48 7.78 20.13
C VAL A 405 -18.98 8.69 21.25
N ALA A 406 -18.64 8.42 22.51
CA ALA A 406 -19.01 9.27 23.65
C ALA A 406 -18.28 10.63 23.63
N ASP A 407 -17.01 10.67 23.26
CA ASP A 407 -16.25 11.92 23.08
C ASP A 407 -16.82 12.75 21.92
N TYR A 408 -17.28 12.11 20.84
CA TYR A 408 -17.98 12.81 19.76
C TYR A 408 -19.40 13.26 20.15
N LYS A 409 -20.13 12.52 21.00
CA LYS A 409 -21.36 13.04 21.63
C LYS A 409 -21.08 14.26 22.52
N GLU A 410 -19.92 14.33 23.18
CA GLU A 410 -19.56 15.48 24.01
C GLU A 410 -19.14 16.70 23.16
N GLN A 411 -18.29 16.50 22.17
CA GLN A 411 -17.98 17.51 21.15
C GLN A 411 -19.26 18.03 20.48
N TYR A 412 -20.24 17.15 20.21
CA TYR A 412 -21.53 17.53 19.64
C TYR A 412 -22.32 18.48 20.54
N LYS A 413 -22.45 18.21 21.84
CA LYS A 413 -23.10 19.13 22.80
C LYS A 413 -22.39 20.48 22.90
N GLN A 414 -21.08 20.51 22.64
CA GLN A 414 -20.27 21.73 22.67
C GLN A 414 -20.36 22.54 21.36
N THR A 415 -20.90 21.98 20.28
CA THR A 415 -21.18 22.75 19.05
C THR A 415 -22.24 23.81 19.31
N LYS A 416 -21.95 25.04 18.85
CA LYS A 416 -22.79 26.23 19.03
C LYS A 416 -23.60 26.55 17.78
N PHE A 417 -23.20 26.01 16.64
CA PHE A 417 -23.84 26.27 15.34
C PHE A 417 -24.03 24.97 14.54
N PRO A 418 -25.16 24.77 13.83
CA PRO A 418 -25.47 23.51 13.13
C PRO A 418 -24.40 23.02 12.15
N VAL A 419 -23.62 23.93 11.54
CA VAL A 419 -22.54 23.56 10.61
C VAL A 419 -21.42 22.78 11.30
N GLU A 420 -21.07 23.13 12.53
CA GLU A 420 -20.08 22.42 13.35
C GLU A 420 -20.62 21.01 13.69
N SER A 421 -21.90 20.94 14.06
CA SER A 421 -22.61 19.71 14.40
C SER A 421 -22.67 18.74 13.21
N MET A 422 -22.92 19.27 12.00
CA MET A 422 -22.92 18.50 10.74
C MET A 422 -21.53 18.00 10.38
N GLN A 423 -20.52 18.88 10.37
CA GLN A 423 -19.12 18.51 10.08
C GLN A 423 -18.61 17.42 11.03
N LEU A 424 -18.98 17.50 12.30
CA LEU A 424 -18.66 16.49 13.30
C LEU A 424 -19.33 15.16 12.97
N LEU A 425 -20.65 15.14 12.76
CA LEU A 425 -21.39 13.91 12.45
C LEU A 425 -20.84 13.19 11.20
N GLU A 426 -20.46 13.94 10.17
CA GLU A 426 -19.87 13.38 8.96
C GLU A 426 -18.47 12.78 9.19
N LYS A 427 -17.62 13.46 9.98
CA LYS A 427 -16.32 12.92 10.41
C LYS A 427 -16.50 11.57 11.12
N VAL A 428 -17.44 11.49 12.07
CA VAL A 428 -17.72 10.26 12.81
C VAL A 428 -18.27 9.17 11.90
N THR A 429 -19.17 9.53 10.99
CA THR A 429 -19.74 8.59 10.01
C THR A 429 -18.66 8.00 9.12
N ALA A 430 -17.73 8.81 8.61
CA ALA A 430 -16.62 8.36 7.80
C ALA A 430 -15.66 7.43 8.57
N GLU A 431 -15.29 7.77 9.81
CA GLU A 431 -14.42 6.93 10.65
C GLU A 431 -15.10 5.60 11.00
N ASN A 432 -16.38 5.63 11.35
CA ASN A 432 -17.21 4.44 11.56
C ASN A 432 -17.34 3.56 10.31
N THR A 433 -17.41 4.15 9.11
CA THR A 433 -17.41 3.35 7.88
C THR A 433 -16.03 2.72 7.62
N ALA A 434 -14.94 3.44 7.87
CA ALA A 434 -13.58 2.96 7.64
C ALA A 434 -13.15 1.82 8.59
N ALA A 435 -13.55 1.87 9.86
CA ALA A 435 -13.03 0.98 10.90
C ALA A 435 -13.38 -0.53 10.74
N LEU A 436 -14.45 -0.88 10.00
CA LEU A 436 -14.91 -2.27 9.90
C LEU A 436 -13.98 -3.19 9.09
N ALA A 437 -13.41 -2.69 7.99
CA ALA A 437 -12.61 -3.54 7.08
C ALA A 437 -11.22 -3.92 7.66
N PRO A 438 -10.46 -3.03 8.34
CA PRO A 438 -9.27 -3.40 9.10
C PRO A 438 -9.60 -4.44 10.18
N ALA A 439 -10.60 -4.18 11.03
CA ALA A 439 -10.97 -5.07 12.12
C ALA A 439 -11.30 -6.51 11.66
N LYS A 440 -11.99 -6.67 10.50
CA LYS A 440 -12.20 -7.99 9.89
C LYS A 440 -10.90 -8.64 9.44
N THR A 441 -9.97 -7.88 8.86
CA THR A 441 -8.68 -8.37 8.37
C THR A 441 -7.80 -8.85 9.53
N ASP A 442 -7.74 -8.05 10.60
CA ASP A 442 -6.98 -8.38 11.81
C ASP A 442 -7.57 -9.62 12.52
N ALA A 443 -8.90 -9.69 12.64
CA ALA A 443 -9.57 -10.85 13.24
C ALA A 443 -9.36 -12.15 12.44
N LYS A 444 -9.41 -12.11 11.11
CA LYS A 444 -9.08 -13.28 10.27
C LYS A 444 -7.64 -13.74 10.47
N THR A 445 -6.70 -12.78 10.51
CA THR A 445 -5.27 -13.04 10.73
C THR A 445 -5.03 -13.66 12.11
N ALA A 446 -5.73 -13.19 13.14
CA ALA A 446 -5.69 -13.78 14.47
C ALA A 446 -6.28 -15.20 14.51
N ILE A 447 -7.37 -15.48 13.78
CA ILE A 447 -7.96 -16.83 13.65
C ILE A 447 -7.00 -17.80 12.94
N ASP A 448 -6.24 -17.35 11.94
CA ASP A 448 -5.21 -18.19 11.30
C ASP A 448 -4.12 -18.63 12.29
N GLY A 449 -3.74 -17.76 13.23
CA GLY A 449 -2.77 -18.06 14.30
C GLY A 449 -3.24 -19.05 15.37
N LEU A 450 -4.52 -19.41 15.43
CA LEU A 450 -5.05 -20.33 16.45
C LEU A 450 -4.62 -21.79 16.17
N ALA A 451 -3.59 -22.28 16.85
CA ALA A 451 -2.95 -23.56 16.55
C ALA A 451 -3.85 -24.81 16.73
N ASN A 452 -4.79 -24.75 17.67
CA ASN A 452 -5.56 -25.92 18.15
C ASN A 452 -6.96 -26.04 17.52
N LEU A 453 -7.28 -25.18 16.54
CA LEU A 453 -8.47 -25.28 15.70
C LEU A 453 -8.17 -26.00 14.38
N THR A 454 -9.07 -26.91 13.98
CA THR A 454 -9.04 -27.48 12.62
C THR A 454 -9.28 -26.40 11.56
N GLN A 455 -8.80 -26.62 10.33
CA GLN A 455 -9.02 -25.68 9.24
C GLN A 455 -10.51 -25.40 9.01
N THR A 456 -11.36 -26.43 9.11
CA THR A 456 -12.83 -26.29 8.99
C THR A 456 -13.41 -25.33 10.03
N GLN A 457 -12.92 -25.35 11.27
CA GLN A 457 -13.35 -24.41 12.32
C GLN A 457 -12.84 -22.98 12.02
N LYS A 458 -11.58 -22.83 11.60
CA LYS A 458 -11.03 -21.53 11.18
C LYS A 458 -11.85 -20.92 10.04
N ASP A 459 -12.15 -21.71 9.02
CA ASP A 459 -12.91 -21.28 7.84
C ASP A 459 -14.36 -20.92 8.19
N ASP A 460 -14.96 -21.56 9.20
CA ASP A 460 -16.29 -21.17 9.68
C ASP A 460 -16.27 -19.85 10.46
N TYR A 461 -15.36 -19.69 11.44
CA TYR A 461 -15.20 -18.41 12.14
C TYR A 461 -14.84 -17.27 11.17
N LYS A 462 -14.04 -17.52 10.12
CA LYS A 462 -13.77 -16.53 9.06
C LYS A 462 -15.03 -16.11 8.30
N LYS A 463 -15.96 -17.03 8.00
CA LYS A 463 -17.27 -16.69 7.39
C LYS A 463 -18.13 -15.85 8.35
N GLN A 464 -18.09 -16.15 9.64
CA GLN A 464 -18.78 -15.36 10.66
C GLN A 464 -18.19 -13.93 10.75
N ILE A 465 -16.86 -13.77 10.67
CA ILE A 465 -16.20 -12.46 10.54
C ILE A 465 -16.60 -11.74 9.24
N ASP A 466 -16.74 -12.45 8.11
CA ASP A 466 -17.22 -11.86 6.87
C ASP A 466 -18.69 -11.41 6.95
N ALA A 467 -19.54 -12.17 7.64
CA ALA A 467 -20.94 -11.82 7.87
C ALA A 467 -21.12 -10.67 8.88
N ALA A 468 -20.18 -10.47 9.81
CA ALA A 468 -20.28 -9.44 10.85
C ALA A 468 -20.43 -8.02 10.26
N THR A 469 -21.35 -7.22 10.81
CA THR A 469 -21.63 -5.85 10.33
C THR A 469 -21.13 -4.76 11.27
N ARG A 470 -20.68 -5.15 12.48
CA ARG A 470 -20.35 -4.27 13.60
C ARG A 470 -19.03 -4.71 14.25
N VAL A 471 -18.23 -3.78 14.77
CA VAL A 471 -16.97 -4.12 15.49
C VAL A 471 -17.22 -4.24 17.00
N TYR A 472 -17.97 -3.30 17.59
CA TYR A 472 -18.16 -3.16 19.04
C TYR A 472 -19.64 -3.29 19.45
N THR A 473 -19.86 -3.48 20.77
CA THR A 473 -21.13 -3.72 21.48
C THR A 473 -21.74 -5.14 21.33
N ALA A 474 -22.80 -5.41 22.10
CA ALA A 474 -22.85 -6.60 22.95
C ALA A 474 -23.87 -7.70 22.58
N THR A 475 -23.68 -8.89 23.17
CA THR A 475 -24.59 -10.05 23.24
C THR A 475 -25.08 -10.68 21.93
N ASP A 476 -24.65 -10.17 20.78
CA ASP A 476 -24.98 -10.66 19.44
C ASP A 476 -23.78 -11.40 18.80
N ASN A 477 -24.03 -12.51 18.13
CA ASN A 477 -23.05 -13.27 17.37
C ASN A 477 -22.54 -12.51 16.11
N GLY A 478 -23.18 -11.41 15.72
CA GLY A 478 -22.87 -10.61 14.54
C GLY A 478 -21.75 -9.56 14.65
N SER A 479 -20.92 -9.56 15.73
CA SER A 479 -19.81 -8.61 15.88
C SER A 479 -18.42 -9.26 15.73
N VAL A 480 -17.49 -8.53 15.12
CA VAL A 480 -16.13 -8.99 14.79
C VAL A 480 -15.36 -9.47 16.03
N ILE A 481 -15.47 -8.72 17.14
CA ILE A 481 -14.76 -9.04 18.39
C ILE A 481 -15.37 -10.28 19.07
N ASN A 482 -16.70 -10.45 19.05
CA ASN A 482 -17.34 -11.61 19.68
C ASN A 482 -16.94 -12.92 18.98
N VAL A 483 -17.03 -12.97 17.65
CA VAL A 483 -16.62 -14.14 16.84
C VAL A 483 -15.14 -14.49 17.08
N LEU A 484 -14.26 -13.50 17.16
CA LEU A 484 -12.85 -13.71 17.45
C LEU A 484 -12.61 -14.27 18.86
N ASN A 485 -13.38 -13.85 19.86
CA ASN A 485 -13.25 -14.36 21.22
C ASN A 485 -13.79 -15.80 21.35
N VAL A 486 -14.95 -16.11 20.75
CA VAL A 486 -15.47 -17.49 20.67
C VAL A 486 -14.47 -18.43 19.97
N ALA A 487 -13.76 -17.97 18.94
CA ALA A 487 -12.70 -18.75 18.29
C ALA A 487 -11.51 -19.02 19.23
N LYS A 488 -11.09 -18.05 20.06
CA LYS A 488 -10.03 -18.22 21.08
C LYS A 488 -10.46 -19.20 22.17
N GLU A 489 -11.69 -19.10 22.66
CA GLU A 489 -12.26 -20.01 23.66
C GLU A 489 -12.32 -21.47 23.15
N ALA A 490 -12.73 -21.65 21.89
CA ALA A 490 -12.71 -22.96 21.24
C ALA A 490 -11.28 -23.51 21.05
N ASN A 491 -10.31 -22.66 20.73
CA ASN A 491 -8.89 -23.05 20.65
C ASN A 491 -8.36 -23.56 22.00
N ALA A 492 -8.56 -22.79 23.07
CA ALA A 492 -8.13 -23.17 24.42
C ALA A 492 -8.84 -24.45 24.93
N SER A 493 -10.12 -24.63 24.58
CA SER A 493 -10.88 -25.83 24.92
C SER A 493 -10.35 -27.10 24.21
N SER A 494 -9.96 -26.96 22.94
CA SER A 494 -9.33 -28.03 22.14
C SER A 494 -7.98 -28.45 22.72
N GLU A 495 -7.16 -27.47 23.09
CA GLU A 495 -5.86 -27.64 23.73
C GLU A 495 -5.97 -28.35 25.09
N LEU A 496 -6.89 -27.89 25.94
CA LEU A 496 -7.15 -28.48 27.26
C LEU A 496 -7.52 -29.97 27.17
N ASN A 497 -8.42 -30.33 26.26
CA ASN A 497 -8.81 -31.72 26.09
C ASN A 497 -7.65 -32.60 25.59
N THR A 498 -6.83 -32.07 24.67
CA THR A 498 -5.63 -32.75 24.17
C THR A 498 -4.61 -32.97 25.29
N ALA A 499 -4.33 -31.94 26.10
CA ALA A 499 -3.45 -32.03 27.26
C ALA A 499 -3.95 -33.03 28.30
N LYS A 500 -5.27 -33.06 28.59
CA LYS A 500 -5.87 -34.03 29.51
C LYS A 500 -5.66 -35.47 29.07
N GLU A 501 -5.95 -35.82 27.82
CA GLU A 501 -5.79 -37.21 27.36
C GLU A 501 -4.32 -37.63 27.29
N ALA A 502 -3.41 -36.72 26.93
CA ALA A 502 -1.97 -36.97 26.99
C ALA A 502 -1.50 -37.23 28.44
N ALA A 503 -1.89 -36.37 29.39
CA ALA A 503 -1.53 -36.49 30.80
C ALA A 503 -2.10 -37.75 31.47
N LYS A 504 -3.37 -38.10 31.19
CA LYS A 504 -3.98 -39.37 31.63
C LYS A 504 -3.15 -40.56 31.18
N LYS A 505 -2.84 -40.62 29.88
CA LYS A 505 -2.07 -41.71 29.27
C LYS A 505 -0.65 -41.80 29.83
N ALA A 506 -0.01 -40.66 30.11
CA ALA A 506 1.31 -40.59 30.73
C ALA A 506 1.32 -41.19 32.14
N VAL A 507 0.45 -40.72 33.03
CA VAL A 507 0.38 -41.20 34.44
C VAL A 507 -0.07 -42.66 34.52
N GLN A 508 -1.02 -43.09 33.67
CA GLN A 508 -1.42 -44.49 33.54
C GLN A 508 -0.33 -45.41 32.97
N GLY A 509 0.70 -44.84 32.31
CA GLY A 509 1.85 -45.56 31.78
C GLY A 509 2.92 -45.91 32.82
N LEU A 510 2.81 -45.40 34.05
CA LEU A 510 3.79 -45.66 35.11
C LEU A 510 3.78 -47.13 35.59
N PRO A 511 4.93 -47.70 35.98
CA PRO A 511 5.02 -49.06 36.52
C PRO A 511 4.08 -49.29 37.72
N GLU A 512 3.46 -50.47 37.77
CA GLU A 512 2.39 -50.83 38.72
C GLU A 512 1.15 -49.90 38.73
N ASN A 513 0.91 -49.14 37.65
CA ASN A 513 -0.35 -48.48 37.30
C ASN A 513 -0.87 -47.52 38.39
N ALA A 514 -0.38 -46.27 38.35
CA ALA A 514 -0.66 -45.23 39.34
C ALA A 514 -2.11 -44.71 39.31
N THR A 515 -3.04 -45.45 39.92
CA THR A 515 -4.50 -45.19 39.91
C THR A 515 -4.96 -43.99 40.75
N ALA A 516 -4.07 -43.27 41.45
CA ALA A 516 -4.43 -42.28 42.46
C ALA A 516 -5.03 -40.96 41.91
N ASP A 517 -4.36 -40.30 40.95
CA ASP A 517 -4.55 -38.85 40.70
C ASP A 517 -5.16 -38.49 39.32
N VAL A 518 -5.68 -39.47 38.58
CA VAL A 518 -6.34 -39.27 37.26
C VAL A 518 -7.60 -38.37 37.38
N SER A 519 -8.21 -38.30 38.57
CA SER A 519 -9.34 -37.44 38.91
C SER A 519 -9.00 -35.94 38.84
N ALA A 520 -7.81 -35.55 39.31
CA ALA A 520 -7.33 -34.17 39.27
C ALA A 520 -7.08 -33.71 37.83
N ILE A 521 -6.40 -34.54 37.02
CA ILE A 521 -6.18 -34.30 35.59
C ILE A 521 -7.51 -34.14 34.85
N THR A 522 -8.49 -35.01 35.13
CA THR A 522 -9.81 -34.97 34.49
C THR A 522 -10.57 -33.68 34.84
N SER A 523 -10.49 -33.23 36.10
CA SER A 523 -11.18 -32.03 36.60
C SER A 523 -10.46 -30.71 36.33
N ALA A 524 -9.22 -30.74 35.82
CA ALA A 524 -8.41 -29.53 35.58
C ALA A 524 -9.12 -28.51 34.66
N ALA A 525 -9.06 -27.22 35.02
CA ALA A 525 -9.76 -26.15 34.29
C ALA A 525 -8.96 -25.57 33.10
N ASN A 526 -7.65 -25.81 33.03
CA ASN A 526 -6.75 -25.32 31.99
C ASN A 526 -5.49 -26.22 31.89
N VAL A 527 -4.67 -26.02 30.85
CA VAL A 527 -3.47 -26.85 30.58
C VAL A 527 -2.46 -26.78 31.73
N THR A 528 -2.30 -25.60 32.33
CA THR A 528 -1.49 -25.38 33.53
C THR A 528 -1.92 -26.27 34.70
N ALA A 529 -3.22 -26.35 34.99
CA ALA A 529 -3.75 -27.23 36.03
C ALA A 529 -3.59 -28.73 35.69
N VAL A 530 -3.55 -29.10 34.40
CA VAL A 530 -3.18 -30.46 33.96
C VAL A 530 -1.72 -30.75 34.28
N LYS A 531 -0.78 -29.89 33.87
CA LYS A 531 0.66 -30.03 34.19
C LYS A 531 0.91 -30.11 35.71
N GLN A 532 0.23 -29.26 36.48
CA GLN A 532 0.34 -29.24 37.93
C GLN A 532 -0.24 -30.52 38.58
N ALA A 533 -1.35 -31.06 38.06
CA ALA A 533 -1.91 -32.33 38.53
C ALA A 533 -0.99 -33.53 38.21
N VAL A 534 -0.30 -33.52 37.06
CA VAL A 534 0.73 -34.52 36.74
C VAL A 534 1.89 -34.42 37.74
N LEU A 535 2.39 -33.22 38.05
CA LEU A 535 3.48 -33.06 39.02
C LEU A 535 3.11 -33.58 40.42
N SER A 536 1.88 -33.32 40.88
CA SER A 536 1.38 -33.93 42.13
C SER A 536 1.34 -35.46 42.05
N ALA A 537 0.86 -36.03 40.94
CA ALA A 537 0.80 -37.48 40.76
C ALA A 537 2.20 -38.14 40.75
N LEU A 538 3.21 -37.47 40.19
CA LEU A 538 4.60 -37.95 40.19
C LEU A 538 5.22 -37.90 41.61
N GLU A 539 4.87 -36.90 42.41
CA GLU A 539 5.30 -36.81 43.81
C GLU A 539 4.61 -37.84 44.71
N THR A 540 3.29 -38.08 44.51
CA THR A 540 2.57 -39.22 45.10
C THR A 540 3.23 -40.55 44.73
N TYR A 541 3.66 -40.70 43.48
CA TYR A 541 4.33 -41.92 43.00
C TYR A 541 5.74 -42.10 43.59
N ARG A 542 6.53 -41.02 43.69
CA ARG A 542 7.84 -41.06 44.37
C ARG A 542 7.70 -41.52 45.82
N THR A 543 6.82 -40.87 46.58
CA THR A 543 6.65 -41.12 48.01
C THR A 543 5.97 -42.47 48.30
N GLY A 544 5.03 -42.91 47.45
CA GLY A 544 4.28 -44.17 47.63
C GLY A 544 4.89 -45.42 46.99
N LYS A 545 5.72 -45.28 45.94
CA LYS A 545 6.34 -46.43 45.22
C LYS A 545 7.86 -46.40 45.26
N VAL A 546 8.50 -45.34 44.76
CA VAL A 546 9.98 -45.28 44.66
C VAL A 546 10.64 -45.39 46.04
N ALA A 547 10.12 -44.68 47.03
CA ALA A 547 10.60 -44.74 48.42
C ALA A 547 10.28 -46.06 49.15
N ALA A 548 9.28 -46.83 48.66
CA ALA A 548 8.81 -48.07 49.25
C ALA A 548 9.36 -49.34 48.54
N ALA A 549 10.19 -49.16 47.51
CA ALA A 549 10.72 -50.24 46.70
C ALA A 549 11.65 -51.17 47.51
N THR A 550 11.51 -52.48 47.31
CA THR A 550 12.24 -53.52 48.05
C THR A 550 13.68 -53.76 47.56
N SER A 551 14.09 -53.14 46.45
CA SER A 551 15.47 -53.16 45.94
C SER A 551 15.84 -51.84 45.26
N ALA A 552 17.15 -51.58 45.14
CA ALA A 552 17.66 -50.41 44.43
C ALA A 552 17.32 -50.46 42.93
N GLU A 553 17.44 -51.62 42.25
CA GLU A 553 17.10 -51.69 40.82
C GLU A 553 15.62 -51.39 40.54
N GLN A 554 14.71 -51.80 41.42
CA GLN A 554 13.29 -51.47 41.27
C GLN A 554 13.04 -49.97 41.50
N ALA A 555 13.63 -49.38 42.54
CA ALA A 555 13.57 -47.93 42.78
C ALA A 555 14.11 -47.13 41.59
N VAL A 556 15.28 -47.52 41.05
CA VAL A 556 15.90 -46.86 39.89
C VAL A 556 14.99 -46.93 38.67
N LYS A 557 14.44 -48.11 38.35
CA LYS A 557 13.54 -48.30 37.21
C LYS A 557 12.29 -47.41 37.29
N ASP A 558 11.67 -47.36 38.46
CA ASP A 558 10.45 -46.56 38.67
C ASP A 558 10.76 -45.05 38.69
N ALA A 559 11.92 -44.65 39.22
CA ALA A 559 12.41 -43.26 39.16
C ALA A 559 12.75 -42.82 37.73
N GLN A 560 13.36 -43.70 36.92
CA GLN A 560 13.66 -43.42 35.51
C GLN A 560 12.38 -43.18 34.69
N ALA A 561 11.29 -43.91 34.99
CA ALA A 561 9.98 -43.69 34.37
C ALA A 561 9.37 -42.33 34.76
N VAL A 562 9.62 -41.82 35.98
CA VAL A 562 9.25 -40.46 36.38
C VAL A 562 10.06 -39.41 35.61
N ILE A 563 11.38 -39.58 35.46
CA ILE A 563 12.25 -38.67 34.68
C ILE A 563 11.76 -38.51 33.23
N ASP A 564 11.26 -39.58 32.60
CA ASP A 564 10.71 -39.50 31.26
C ASP A 564 9.50 -38.54 31.15
N LEU A 565 8.73 -38.39 32.23
CA LEU A 565 7.54 -37.53 32.31
C LEU A 565 7.81 -36.08 32.81
N LEU A 566 9.07 -35.70 33.02
CA LEU A 566 9.45 -34.33 33.42
C LEU A 566 9.74 -33.46 32.19
N ASP A 567 8.90 -32.47 31.91
CA ASP A 567 8.98 -31.61 30.70
C ASP A 567 10.27 -30.76 30.61
N TYR A 568 10.84 -30.32 31.75
CA TYR A 568 11.89 -29.29 31.81
C TYR A 568 13.31 -29.84 32.10
N ILE A 569 13.48 -31.16 32.20
CA ILE A 569 14.80 -31.79 32.41
C ILE A 569 15.57 -31.87 31.08
N GLN A 570 16.57 -31.01 30.93
CA GLN A 570 17.41 -30.85 29.73
C GLN A 570 18.11 -32.16 29.28
N ASP A 571 18.75 -32.88 30.22
CA ASP A 571 19.42 -34.16 29.94
C ASP A 571 18.83 -35.28 30.82
N LYS A 572 17.75 -35.89 30.29
CA LYS A 572 17.09 -37.03 30.93
C LYS A 572 18.01 -38.25 31.02
N ASP A 573 18.93 -38.45 30.08
CA ASP A 573 19.80 -39.63 30.08
C ASP A 573 20.94 -39.51 31.09
N ALA A 574 21.45 -38.30 31.34
CA ALA A 574 22.34 -38.04 32.48
C ALA A 574 21.61 -38.26 33.82
N ALA A 575 20.38 -37.74 33.98
CA ALA A 575 19.58 -37.96 35.19
C ALA A 575 19.30 -39.45 35.45
N LYS A 576 18.92 -40.22 34.43
CA LYS A 576 18.72 -41.68 34.51
C LYS A 576 20.00 -42.43 34.87
N LYS A 577 21.17 -41.99 34.36
CA LYS A 577 22.49 -42.54 34.73
C LYS A 577 22.86 -42.22 36.17
N GLU A 578 22.58 -41.00 36.66
CA GLU A 578 22.91 -40.64 38.03
C GLU A 578 22.04 -41.40 39.05
N LEU A 579 20.74 -41.60 38.75
CA LEU A 579 19.86 -42.48 39.54
C LEU A 579 20.43 -43.90 39.64
N ALA A 580 20.95 -44.45 38.53
CA ALA A 580 21.58 -45.77 38.49
C ALA A 580 22.91 -45.88 39.27
N THR A 581 23.46 -44.79 39.83
CA THR A 581 24.62 -44.84 40.74
C THR A 581 24.26 -45.12 42.19
N LYS A 582 22.98 -44.99 42.57
CA LYS A 582 22.54 -45.07 43.97
C LYS A 582 22.26 -46.52 44.38
N THR A 583 22.62 -46.88 45.61
CA THR A 583 22.59 -48.27 46.11
C THR A 583 21.44 -48.57 47.07
N THR A 584 20.61 -47.59 47.42
CA THR A 584 19.39 -47.79 48.23
C THR A 584 18.19 -47.07 47.62
N ALA A 585 16.97 -47.58 47.88
CA ALA A 585 15.73 -46.94 47.42
C ALA A 585 15.52 -45.52 48.01
N ALA A 586 16.06 -45.27 49.22
CA ALA A 586 16.03 -43.95 49.83
C ALA A 586 16.88 -42.93 49.04
N ASP A 587 18.13 -43.28 48.72
CA ASP A 587 19.03 -42.42 47.95
C ASP A 587 18.48 -42.11 46.54
N VAL A 588 17.83 -43.10 45.90
CA VAL A 588 17.13 -42.92 44.62
C VAL A 588 15.96 -41.93 44.77
N SER A 589 15.14 -42.09 45.81
CA SER A 589 13.98 -41.22 46.07
C SER A 589 14.38 -39.78 46.37
N THR A 590 15.47 -39.56 47.12
CA THR A 590 16.00 -38.22 47.43
C THR A 590 16.63 -37.55 46.19
N LEU A 591 17.31 -38.31 45.32
CA LEU A 591 17.76 -37.74 44.04
C LEU A 591 16.57 -37.40 43.12
N LEU A 592 15.54 -38.24 43.07
CA LEU A 592 14.34 -37.98 42.26
C LEU A 592 13.59 -36.72 42.73
N GLU A 593 13.51 -36.49 44.04
CA GLU A 593 12.98 -35.26 44.66
C GLU A 593 13.70 -33.99 44.15
N THR A 594 15.01 -34.10 43.92
CA THR A 594 15.83 -33.00 43.39
C THR A 594 15.44 -32.66 41.95
N TYR A 595 15.26 -33.66 41.08
CA TYR A 595 14.82 -33.43 39.69
C TYR A 595 13.35 -32.97 39.61
N LEU A 596 12.46 -33.48 40.46
CA LEU A 596 11.08 -33.00 40.58
C LEU A 596 11.04 -31.53 41.02
N THR A 597 11.90 -31.13 41.95
CA THR A 597 12.04 -29.72 42.41
C THR A 597 12.57 -28.81 41.31
N LEU A 598 13.59 -29.23 40.56
CA LEU A 598 14.12 -28.51 39.39
C LEU A 598 13.04 -28.32 38.33
N ASN A 599 12.36 -29.40 37.94
CA ASN A 599 11.28 -29.36 36.96
C ASN A 599 10.10 -28.48 37.43
N LYS A 600 9.77 -28.50 38.74
CA LYS A 600 8.73 -27.66 39.32
C LYS A 600 9.11 -26.17 39.26
N THR A 601 10.39 -25.82 39.43
CA THR A 601 10.85 -24.42 39.38
C THR A 601 10.65 -23.82 37.99
N GLU A 602 11.06 -24.54 36.94
CA GLU A 602 10.84 -24.13 35.55
C GLU A 602 9.35 -24.12 35.17
N PHE A 603 8.57 -25.10 35.64
CA PHE A 603 7.11 -25.10 35.46
C PHE A 603 6.43 -23.89 36.12
N ASP A 604 6.81 -23.53 37.35
CA ASP A 604 6.26 -22.37 38.03
C ASP A 604 6.63 -21.06 37.31
N ALA A 605 7.82 -20.99 36.68
CA ALA A 605 8.23 -19.86 35.85
C ALA A 605 7.44 -19.76 34.53
N GLU A 606 7.20 -20.88 33.82
CA GLU A 606 6.31 -20.91 32.64
C GLU A 606 4.88 -20.50 33.02
N LYS A 607 4.36 -21.06 34.11
CA LYS A 607 3.03 -20.74 34.67
C LYS A 607 2.89 -19.25 34.98
N ASP A 608 3.86 -18.64 35.64
CA ASP A 608 3.81 -17.20 35.99
C ASP A 608 3.94 -16.30 34.75
N ALA A 609 4.71 -16.73 33.73
CA ALA A 609 4.78 -16.05 32.43
C ALA A 609 3.48 -16.16 31.62
N GLN A 610 2.82 -17.33 31.63
CA GLN A 610 1.51 -17.51 31.00
C GLN A 610 0.43 -16.72 31.73
N ALA A 611 0.41 -16.75 33.07
CA ALA A 611 -0.51 -15.96 33.88
C ALA A 611 -0.34 -14.44 33.63
N LEU A 612 0.89 -13.97 33.40
CA LEU A 612 1.16 -12.60 32.94
C LEU A 612 0.53 -12.33 31.57
N ALA A 613 0.71 -13.22 30.59
CA ALA A 613 0.15 -13.07 29.25
C ALA A 613 -1.39 -13.06 29.26
N ASP A 614 -2.01 -13.99 29.97
CA ASP A 614 -3.46 -14.09 30.13
C ASP A 614 -4.03 -12.87 30.87
N ALA A 615 -3.36 -12.41 31.94
CA ALA A 615 -3.75 -11.20 32.64
C ALA A 615 -3.69 -9.96 31.72
N LYS A 616 -2.65 -9.82 30.89
CA LYS A 616 -2.56 -8.75 29.88
C LYS A 616 -3.67 -8.86 28.83
N ALA A 617 -3.96 -10.06 28.36
CA ALA A 617 -5.02 -10.29 27.38
C ALA A 617 -6.41 -9.94 27.94
N ALA A 618 -6.75 -10.41 29.13
CA ALA A 618 -8.01 -10.06 29.81
C ALA A 618 -8.06 -8.56 30.16
N ALA A 619 -6.92 -7.96 30.55
CA ALA A 619 -6.84 -6.53 30.80
C ALA A 619 -7.15 -5.68 29.56
N LEU A 620 -6.53 -5.97 28.42
CA LEU A 620 -6.71 -5.22 27.17
C LEU A 620 -8.07 -5.48 26.49
N ASN A 621 -8.53 -6.74 26.47
CA ASN A 621 -9.71 -7.14 25.69
C ASN A 621 -11.02 -7.11 26.50
N GLU A 622 -10.94 -7.17 27.84
CA GLU A 622 -12.12 -7.21 28.70
C GLU A 622 -12.18 -6.13 29.76
N LYS A 623 -11.15 -5.94 30.60
CA LYS A 623 -11.22 -4.97 31.70
C LYS A 623 -11.22 -3.53 31.16
N LEU A 624 -10.24 -3.18 30.32
CA LEU A 624 -10.07 -1.84 29.77
C LEU A 624 -11.27 -1.36 28.92
N PRO A 625 -11.85 -2.15 28.00
CA PRO A 625 -13.02 -1.72 27.21
C PRO A 625 -14.31 -1.56 28.02
N LYS A 626 -14.38 -2.14 29.23
CA LYS A 626 -15.49 -1.93 30.19
C LYS A 626 -15.33 -0.63 30.99
N LEU A 627 -14.18 0.04 30.95
CA LEU A 627 -13.96 1.36 31.56
C LEU A 627 -14.45 2.48 30.62
N THR A 628 -15.77 2.55 30.42
CA THR A 628 -16.44 3.42 29.43
C THR A 628 -16.45 4.92 29.78
N TYR A 629 -15.43 5.38 30.51
CA TYR A 629 -15.22 6.75 30.96
C TYR A 629 -13.78 7.26 30.74
N LEU A 630 -12.89 6.45 30.17
CA LEU A 630 -11.52 6.85 29.84
C LEU A 630 -11.46 7.61 28.52
N THR A 631 -10.62 8.65 28.43
CA THR A 631 -10.34 9.35 27.16
C THR A 631 -9.47 8.49 26.22
N GLU A 632 -9.41 8.83 24.93
CA GLU A 632 -8.57 8.13 23.94
C GLU A 632 -7.07 8.09 24.36
N GLU A 633 -6.59 9.11 25.07
CA GLU A 633 -5.24 9.15 25.67
C GLU A 633 -5.10 8.26 26.92
N GLN A 634 -6.11 8.21 27.79
CA GLN A 634 -6.09 7.33 28.98
C GLN A 634 -6.15 5.86 28.57
N VAL A 635 -6.88 5.51 27.50
CA VAL A 635 -6.86 4.16 26.92
C VAL A 635 -5.46 3.81 26.39
N LYS A 636 -4.75 4.75 25.76
CA LYS A 636 -3.37 4.60 25.28
C LYS A 636 -2.38 4.40 26.45
N ASP A 637 -2.53 5.15 27.54
CA ASP A 637 -1.74 4.98 28.79
C ASP A 637 -1.97 3.63 29.46
N PHE A 638 -3.23 3.26 29.75
CA PHE A 638 -3.57 1.96 30.33
C PHE A 638 -3.05 0.82 29.44
N THR A 639 -3.19 0.93 28.11
CA THR A 639 -2.64 -0.04 27.15
C THR A 639 -1.11 -0.17 27.29
N ALA A 640 -0.39 0.95 27.39
CA ALA A 640 1.07 0.94 27.58
C ALA A 640 1.47 0.29 28.91
N LYS A 641 0.78 0.61 30.02
CA LYS A 641 1.07 0.06 31.36
C LYS A 641 0.75 -1.42 31.48
N ILE A 642 -0.38 -1.88 30.92
CA ILE A 642 -0.71 -3.30 30.82
C ILE A 642 0.40 -4.03 30.04
N ASN A 643 0.83 -3.48 28.90
CA ASN A 643 1.91 -4.07 28.12
C ASN A 643 3.27 -4.07 28.86
N ALA A 644 3.55 -3.06 29.68
CA ALA A 644 4.80 -2.94 30.46
C ALA A 644 4.85 -3.79 31.76
N ALA A 645 3.71 -4.29 32.25
CA ALA A 645 3.63 -5.07 33.49
C ALA A 645 4.50 -6.35 33.46
N LYS A 646 5.02 -6.76 34.63
CA LYS A 646 6.00 -7.86 34.79
C LYS A 646 5.49 -9.10 35.52
N SER A 647 4.34 -9.01 36.19
CA SER A 647 3.62 -10.14 36.80
C SER A 647 2.11 -9.97 36.63
N ALA A 648 1.32 -11.04 36.72
CA ALA A 648 -0.14 -10.95 36.68
C ALA A 648 -0.68 -9.97 37.74
N THR A 649 -0.06 -9.96 38.92
CA THR A 649 -0.32 -9.01 40.01
C THR A 649 -0.03 -7.56 39.61
N ASP A 650 0.98 -7.29 38.78
CA ASP A 650 1.24 -5.94 38.28
C ASP A 650 0.21 -5.49 37.24
N VAL A 651 -0.34 -6.41 36.45
CA VAL A 651 -1.48 -6.10 35.57
C VAL A 651 -2.73 -5.77 36.42
N GLU A 652 -2.98 -6.51 37.50
CA GLU A 652 -4.06 -6.22 38.45
C GLU A 652 -3.89 -4.84 39.12
N LYS A 653 -2.64 -4.43 39.43
CA LYS A 653 -2.32 -3.09 39.97
C LYS A 653 -2.74 -1.94 39.05
N VAL A 654 -2.69 -2.11 37.72
CA VAL A 654 -3.20 -1.09 36.78
C VAL A 654 -4.70 -0.81 37.03
N PHE A 655 -5.48 -1.81 37.44
CA PHE A 655 -6.92 -1.65 37.72
C PHE A 655 -7.25 -1.37 39.19
N THR A 656 -6.35 -1.64 40.13
CA THR A 656 -6.62 -1.55 41.58
C THR A 656 -5.89 -0.41 42.28
N THR A 657 -4.66 -0.07 41.88
CA THR A 657 -3.94 1.12 42.36
C THR A 657 -4.11 2.36 41.47
N GLU A 658 -4.35 2.19 40.16
CA GLU A 658 -4.67 3.33 39.26
C GLU A 658 -6.14 3.36 38.84
N GLY A 659 -6.77 2.20 38.58
CA GLY A 659 -8.20 2.12 38.21
C GLY A 659 -9.18 2.57 39.31
N THR A 660 -8.76 2.56 40.58
CA THR A 660 -9.49 3.23 41.68
C THR A 660 -9.44 4.75 41.50
N GLY A 661 -8.30 5.32 41.13
CA GLY A 661 -8.17 6.70 40.68
C GLY A 661 -8.99 6.99 39.40
N ALA A 662 -9.03 6.08 38.44
CA ALA A 662 -9.80 6.28 37.20
C ALA A 662 -11.32 6.40 37.48
N ASN A 663 -11.87 5.55 38.35
CA ASN A 663 -13.22 5.74 38.90
C ASN A 663 -13.31 7.03 39.75
N ALA A 664 -12.38 7.26 40.68
CA ALA A 664 -12.44 8.37 41.63
C ALA A 664 -12.12 9.76 41.04
N VAL A 665 -11.60 9.86 39.82
CA VAL A 665 -11.29 11.12 39.13
C VAL A 665 -12.31 11.39 38.03
N ASN A 666 -12.60 10.45 37.11
CA ASN A 666 -13.54 10.74 36.01
C ASN A 666 -14.98 10.27 36.26
N ALA A 667 -15.23 9.28 37.12
CA ALA A 667 -16.60 9.08 37.62
C ALA A 667 -16.95 10.17 38.65
N THR A 668 -16.04 10.56 39.54
CA THR A 668 -16.29 11.70 40.46
C THR A 668 -16.44 13.01 39.71
N ASN A 669 -15.50 13.42 38.84
CA ASN A 669 -15.63 14.72 38.17
C ASN A 669 -16.80 14.76 37.19
N ARG A 670 -17.01 13.73 36.34
CA ARG A 670 -18.15 13.76 35.40
C ARG A 670 -19.51 13.59 36.09
N LYS A 671 -19.55 12.95 37.27
CA LYS A 671 -20.72 12.97 38.17
C LYS A 671 -20.85 14.30 38.90
N PHE A 672 -19.76 14.97 39.28
CA PHE A 672 -19.81 16.29 39.92
C PHE A 672 -20.23 17.38 38.93
N GLU A 673 -19.82 17.28 37.66
CA GLU A 673 -20.21 18.19 36.58
C GLU A 673 -21.67 17.99 36.15
N LEU A 674 -22.15 16.74 36.01
CA LEU A 674 -23.56 16.44 35.66
C LEU A 674 -24.52 16.47 36.86
N GLU A 675 -24.07 16.04 38.04
CA GLU A 675 -24.75 16.20 39.33
C GLU A 675 -24.10 17.33 40.14
N THR A 676 -24.00 18.52 39.54
CA THR A 676 -23.96 19.80 40.28
C THR A 676 -25.32 19.98 40.96
N LYS A 677 -25.59 19.13 41.97
CA LYS A 677 -26.92 18.89 42.53
C LYS A 677 -27.56 20.22 42.96
N PRO A 678 -28.73 20.58 42.41
CA PRO A 678 -29.59 21.58 43.04
C PRO A 678 -29.86 21.21 44.50
N GLN A 679 -30.01 19.91 44.79
CA GLN A 679 -30.20 19.41 46.15
C GLN A 679 -29.00 19.67 47.07
N ALA A 680 -27.76 19.27 46.74
CA ALA A 680 -26.66 19.48 47.69
C ALA A 680 -26.29 20.97 47.87
N LYS A 681 -26.42 21.80 46.81
CA LYS A 681 -26.34 23.25 47.01
C LYS A 681 -27.48 23.74 47.92
N ALA A 682 -28.72 23.29 47.72
CA ALA A 682 -29.84 23.62 48.61
C ALA A 682 -29.68 23.08 50.05
N ASP A 683 -29.06 21.92 50.24
CA ASP A 683 -28.77 21.33 51.55
C ASP A 683 -27.74 22.21 52.29
N PHE A 684 -26.60 22.53 51.67
CA PHE A 684 -25.60 23.44 52.25
C PHE A 684 -26.12 24.87 52.44
N ILE A 685 -27.01 25.37 51.58
CA ILE A 685 -27.69 26.65 51.74
C ILE A 685 -28.68 26.59 52.93
N THR A 686 -29.38 25.47 53.12
CA THR A 686 -30.29 25.23 54.24
C THR A 686 -29.50 25.17 55.56
N ASP A 687 -28.38 24.43 55.58
CA ASP A 687 -27.48 24.32 56.73
C ASP A 687 -26.83 25.67 57.07
N THR A 688 -26.39 26.44 56.06
CA THR A 688 -25.85 27.79 56.23
C THR A 688 -26.87 28.74 56.87
N ASN A 689 -28.14 28.62 56.49
CA ASN A 689 -29.22 29.40 57.07
C ASN A 689 -29.57 28.96 58.49
N ASN A 690 -29.60 27.64 58.76
CA ASN A 690 -30.06 27.05 60.01
C ASN A 690 -29.01 27.07 61.13
N TYR A 691 -27.77 26.64 60.86
CA TYR A 691 -26.78 26.39 61.92
C TYR A 691 -25.99 27.64 62.33
N TYR A 692 -25.61 28.51 61.38
CA TYR A 692 -24.86 29.74 61.69
C TYR A 692 -25.78 30.88 62.14
N THR A 693 -26.53 30.66 63.24
CA THR A 693 -27.57 31.58 63.74
C THR A 693 -27.06 32.97 64.13
N ASN A 694 -25.77 33.12 64.38
CA ASN A 694 -25.06 34.36 64.72
C ASN A 694 -24.66 35.22 63.50
N LEU A 695 -24.63 34.67 62.27
CA LEU A 695 -24.31 35.43 61.06
C LEU A 695 -25.48 36.33 60.63
N THR A 696 -25.18 37.53 60.14
CA THR A 696 -26.21 38.44 59.60
C THR A 696 -26.83 37.90 58.31
N ALA A 697 -28.03 38.36 57.97
CA ALA A 697 -28.71 37.96 56.73
C ALA A 697 -27.89 38.28 55.46
N GLU A 698 -27.15 39.40 55.47
CA GLU A 698 -26.26 39.80 54.38
C GLU A 698 -25.01 38.90 54.27
N GLN A 699 -24.43 38.50 55.42
CA GLN A 699 -23.30 37.55 55.44
C GLN A 699 -23.74 36.16 54.98
N LYS A 700 -24.92 35.69 55.40
CA LYS A 700 -25.53 34.45 54.89
C LYS A 700 -25.77 34.52 53.40
N ALA A 701 -26.37 35.60 52.89
CA ALA A 701 -26.59 35.80 51.46
C ALA A 701 -25.27 35.79 50.66
N ASN A 702 -24.19 36.35 51.20
CA ASN A 702 -22.86 36.33 50.57
C ASN A 702 -22.27 34.91 50.52
N VAL A 703 -22.33 34.14 51.62
CA VAL A 703 -21.91 32.72 51.63
C VAL A 703 -22.76 31.88 50.66
N VAL A 704 -24.08 32.09 50.65
CA VAL A 704 -25.01 31.43 49.71
C VAL A 704 -24.63 31.75 48.26
N ALA A 705 -24.38 33.02 47.92
CA ALA A 705 -23.95 33.42 46.58
C ALA A 705 -22.60 32.80 46.18
N GLN A 706 -21.68 32.58 47.13
CA GLN A 706 -20.42 31.87 46.89
C GLN A 706 -20.66 30.38 46.62
N ILE A 707 -21.54 29.71 47.40
CA ILE A 707 -21.95 28.31 47.18
C ILE A 707 -22.70 28.16 45.85
N GLU A 708 -23.54 29.12 45.46
CA GLU A 708 -24.23 29.14 44.16
C GLU A 708 -23.24 29.30 43.00
N ALA A 709 -22.29 30.24 43.11
CA ALA A 709 -21.27 30.51 42.09
C ALA A 709 -20.12 29.47 42.04
N ALA A 710 -19.97 28.62 43.07
CA ALA A 710 -18.95 27.59 43.19
C ALA A 710 -18.94 26.62 41.98
N LYS A 711 -17.75 26.33 41.46
CA LYS A 711 -17.51 25.52 40.26
C LYS A 711 -16.88 24.15 40.57
N SER A 712 -16.40 23.96 41.79
CA SER A 712 -15.79 22.75 42.33
C SER A 712 -16.32 22.48 43.74
N GLN A 713 -16.13 21.26 44.26
CA GLN A 713 -16.46 20.96 45.67
C GLN A 713 -15.57 21.79 46.62
N ASP A 714 -14.30 21.97 46.24
CA ASP A 714 -13.32 22.82 46.93
C ASP A 714 -13.79 24.28 47.09
N ASP A 715 -14.45 24.86 46.08
CA ASP A 715 -15.09 26.19 46.20
C ASP A 715 -16.24 26.20 47.24
N ILE A 716 -17.04 25.13 47.31
CA ILE A 716 -18.16 25.00 48.28
C ILE A 716 -17.60 24.83 49.69
N ASP A 717 -16.62 23.94 49.86
CA ASP A 717 -15.99 23.65 51.14
C ASP A 717 -15.28 24.91 51.69
N LYS A 718 -14.61 25.68 50.83
CA LYS A 718 -14.02 26.99 51.18
C LYS A 718 -15.06 28.02 51.60
N ALA A 719 -16.20 28.12 50.90
CA ALA A 719 -17.29 29.01 51.29
C ALA A 719 -17.91 28.61 52.64
N LEU A 720 -18.05 27.31 52.90
CA LEU A 720 -18.57 26.77 54.15
C LEU A 720 -17.59 26.95 55.32
N ASP A 721 -16.29 26.72 55.11
CA ASP A 721 -15.26 26.97 56.13
C ASP A 721 -15.06 28.46 56.42
N ALA A 722 -15.23 29.32 55.40
CA ALA A 722 -15.34 30.76 55.62
C ALA A 722 -16.55 31.12 56.50
N ALA A 723 -17.70 30.46 56.32
CA ALA A 723 -18.89 30.65 57.16
C ALA A 723 -18.67 30.15 58.61
N LYS A 724 -18.08 28.96 58.79
CA LYS A 724 -17.68 28.43 60.12
C LYS A 724 -16.73 29.40 60.83
N LYS A 725 -15.71 29.91 60.12
CA LYS A 725 -14.73 30.88 60.64
C LYS A 725 -15.40 32.19 61.02
N LEU A 726 -16.19 32.78 60.13
CA LEU A 726 -16.90 34.04 60.35
C LEU A 726 -17.93 33.93 61.51
N SER A 727 -18.50 32.74 61.72
CA SER A 727 -19.33 32.43 62.89
C SER A 727 -18.48 32.43 64.18
N ALA A 728 -17.37 31.70 64.22
CA ALA A 728 -16.48 31.67 65.39
C ALA A 728 -15.83 33.03 65.71
N GLU A 729 -15.66 33.89 64.71
CA GLU A 729 -15.23 35.28 64.86
C GLU A 729 -16.33 36.18 65.46
N GLN A 730 -17.61 35.88 65.23
CA GLN A 730 -18.75 36.63 65.77
C GLN A 730 -19.31 36.08 67.09
N THR A 731 -18.97 34.85 67.49
CA THR A 731 -19.31 34.32 68.82
C THR A 731 -18.58 35.11 69.91
N THR A 732 -19.35 35.79 70.78
CA THR A 732 -18.85 36.67 71.84
C THR A 732 -18.72 36.00 73.22
N ASP A 733 -19.41 34.88 73.45
CA ASP A 733 -19.25 34.08 74.67
C ASP A 733 -18.09 33.08 74.54
N LEU A 734 -17.18 33.11 75.52
CA LEU A 734 -15.98 32.26 75.54
C LEU A 734 -16.32 30.78 75.83
N GLY A 735 -17.36 30.49 76.61
CA GLY A 735 -17.76 29.10 76.89
C GLY A 735 -18.27 28.40 75.63
N THR A 736 -19.17 29.07 74.93
CA THR A 736 -19.75 28.64 73.65
C THR A 736 -18.67 28.50 72.58
N LEU A 737 -17.82 29.52 72.41
CA LEU A 737 -16.73 29.49 71.44
C LEU A 737 -15.79 28.28 71.65
N LYS A 738 -15.43 27.96 72.89
CA LYS A 738 -14.59 26.80 73.19
C LYS A 738 -15.22 25.48 72.77
N SER A 739 -16.53 25.28 73.02
CA SER A 739 -17.22 24.05 72.62
C SER A 739 -17.20 23.89 71.09
N THR A 740 -17.60 24.94 70.37
CA THR A 740 -17.64 24.94 68.90
C THR A 740 -16.25 24.75 68.28
N LEU A 741 -15.22 25.41 68.80
CA LEU A 741 -13.85 25.22 68.29
C LEU A 741 -13.28 23.83 68.63
N ASN A 742 -13.66 23.23 69.76
CA ASN A 742 -13.29 21.85 70.08
C ASN A 742 -13.92 20.85 69.10
N GLU A 743 -15.19 21.03 68.73
CA GLU A 743 -15.87 20.26 67.69
C GLU A 743 -15.13 20.41 66.35
N TYR A 744 -14.85 21.65 65.92
CA TYR A 744 -14.15 21.90 64.65
C TYR A 744 -12.73 21.30 64.60
N VAL A 745 -11.97 21.26 65.72
CA VAL A 745 -10.68 20.55 65.79
C VAL A 745 -10.84 19.04 65.61
N ASN A 746 -11.92 18.46 66.14
CA ASN A 746 -12.18 17.03 65.99
C ASN A 746 -12.54 16.63 64.55
N ASP A 747 -13.11 17.55 63.76
CA ASP A 747 -13.41 17.34 62.33
C ASP A 747 -12.17 17.38 61.43
N LEU A 748 -11.06 18.02 61.85
CA LEU A 748 -9.84 18.18 61.02
C LEU A 748 -9.24 16.82 60.61
N SER A 749 -9.42 16.44 59.35
CA SER A 749 -9.26 15.05 58.90
C SER A 749 -7.81 14.52 58.86
N LYS A 750 -6.79 15.39 58.91
CA LYS A 750 -5.37 15.01 58.83
C LYS A 750 -4.63 15.09 60.18
N LEU A 751 -5.23 15.66 61.22
CA LEU A 751 -4.66 15.64 62.58
C LEU A 751 -4.85 14.25 63.22
N SER A 752 -3.80 13.74 63.86
CA SER A 752 -3.88 12.52 64.68
C SER A 752 -4.75 12.72 65.93
N SER A 753 -5.20 11.61 66.53
CA SER A 753 -5.87 11.57 67.84
C SER A 753 -5.19 12.46 68.89
N ASP A 754 -3.87 12.35 68.96
CA ASP A 754 -3.03 12.96 69.98
C ASP A 754 -2.93 14.48 69.75
N LYS A 755 -2.85 14.89 68.48
CA LYS A 755 -2.89 16.30 68.07
C LYS A 755 -4.26 16.94 68.32
N LYS A 756 -5.36 16.24 68.00
CA LYS A 756 -6.72 16.68 68.33
C LYS A 756 -6.90 16.84 69.85
N THR A 757 -6.44 15.87 70.63
CA THR A 757 -6.46 15.91 72.10
C THR A 757 -5.64 17.09 72.65
N ALA A 758 -4.46 17.36 72.08
CA ALA A 758 -3.63 18.49 72.48
C ALA A 758 -4.30 19.85 72.18
N TYR A 759 -4.79 20.05 70.95
CA TYR A 759 -5.43 21.32 70.56
C TYR A 759 -6.75 21.57 71.29
N THR A 760 -7.60 20.55 71.47
CA THR A 760 -8.84 20.69 72.25
C THR A 760 -8.57 20.96 73.73
N GLY A 761 -7.50 20.37 74.30
CA GLY A 761 -7.03 20.70 75.65
C GLY A 761 -6.60 22.17 75.78
N LEU A 762 -5.81 22.68 74.83
CA LEU A 762 -5.38 24.09 74.79
C LEU A 762 -6.54 25.06 74.62
N ILE A 763 -7.47 24.79 73.68
CA ILE A 763 -8.67 25.61 73.47
C ILE A 763 -9.54 25.63 74.74
N SER A 764 -9.72 24.48 75.39
CA SER A 764 -10.45 24.38 76.65
C SER A 764 -9.80 25.19 77.78
N ALA A 765 -8.47 25.30 77.79
CA ALA A 765 -7.71 26.10 78.76
C ALA A 765 -7.69 27.62 78.47
N ALA A 766 -7.91 28.03 77.21
CA ALA A 766 -7.75 29.42 76.77
C ALA A 766 -8.50 30.45 77.63
N THR A 767 -7.88 31.60 77.89
CA THR A 767 -8.38 32.66 78.78
C THR A 767 -9.16 33.77 78.04
N SER A 768 -9.03 33.85 76.72
CA SER A 768 -9.67 34.87 75.89
C SER A 768 -10.19 34.31 74.55
N LEU A 769 -11.09 35.07 73.90
CA LEU A 769 -11.65 34.70 72.59
C LEU A 769 -10.55 34.57 71.52
N ASP A 770 -9.59 35.50 71.52
CA ASP A 770 -8.56 35.57 70.49
C ASP A 770 -7.46 34.51 70.69
N GLU A 771 -7.18 34.12 71.93
CA GLU A 771 -6.36 32.95 72.25
C GLU A 771 -7.01 31.66 71.72
N ALA A 772 -8.30 31.45 71.99
CA ALA A 772 -9.04 30.29 71.48
C ALA A 772 -9.07 30.23 69.94
N ARG A 773 -9.34 31.37 69.27
CA ARG A 773 -9.30 31.48 67.80
C ARG A 773 -7.90 31.22 67.24
N SER A 774 -6.85 31.78 67.86
CA SER A 774 -5.46 31.57 67.45
C SER A 774 -5.06 30.09 67.53
N LEU A 775 -5.42 29.40 68.61
CA LEU A 775 -5.18 27.97 68.78
C LEU A 775 -5.90 27.12 67.71
N TYR A 776 -7.14 27.48 67.36
CA TYR A 776 -7.84 26.83 66.26
C TYR A 776 -7.18 27.08 64.89
N GLN A 777 -6.80 28.32 64.57
CA GLN A 777 -6.09 28.61 63.31
C GLN A 777 -4.73 27.89 63.22
N GLN A 778 -4.04 27.68 64.33
CA GLN A 778 -2.82 26.84 64.38
C GLN A 778 -3.13 25.36 64.09
N ALA A 779 -4.22 24.81 64.63
CA ALA A 779 -4.66 23.44 64.34
C ALA A 779 -5.01 23.26 62.84
N VAL A 780 -5.71 24.23 62.24
CA VAL A 780 -6.00 24.26 60.79
C VAL A 780 -4.71 24.33 59.97
N ALA A 781 -3.76 25.19 60.35
CA ALA A 781 -2.48 25.31 59.65
C ALA A 781 -1.65 24.01 59.69
N GLU A 782 -1.62 23.30 60.82
CA GLU A 782 -0.95 21.99 60.89
C GLU A 782 -1.71 20.91 60.11
N ASN A 783 -3.05 20.90 60.15
CA ASN A 783 -3.88 20.01 59.32
C ASN A 783 -3.58 20.18 57.82
N ASN A 784 -3.56 21.42 57.33
CA ASN A 784 -3.38 21.69 55.90
C ASN A 784 -1.93 21.41 55.46
N LYS A 785 -0.93 21.66 56.32
CA LYS A 785 0.46 21.24 56.08
C LYS A 785 0.62 19.71 56.00
N LEU A 786 -0.17 18.95 56.76
CA LEU A 786 -0.20 17.49 56.68
C LEU A 786 -0.96 16.99 55.44
N ALA A 787 -2.02 17.70 55.01
CA ALA A 787 -2.71 17.46 53.75
C ALA A 787 -1.75 17.64 52.56
N ASP A 788 -1.06 18.78 52.50
CA ASP A 788 -0.12 19.12 51.42
C ASP A 788 1.07 18.15 51.38
N LYS A 789 1.60 17.72 52.53
CA LYS A 789 2.67 16.71 52.56
C LYS A 789 2.20 15.38 51.94
N ALA A 790 1.01 14.91 52.30
CA ALA A 790 0.46 13.68 51.73
C ALA A 790 0.20 13.81 50.23
N LEU A 791 -0.36 14.95 49.80
CA LEU A 791 -0.61 15.25 48.39
C LEU A 791 0.69 15.38 47.59
N VAL A 792 1.75 16.01 48.12
CA VAL A 792 3.09 16.04 47.48
C VAL A 792 3.68 14.64 47.33
N GLU A 793 3.48 13.75 48.31
CA GLU A 793 3.87 12.34 48.20
C GLU A 793 3.04 11.56 47.17
N GLU A 794 1.84 12.02 46.79
CA GLU A 794 1.04 11.46 45.70
C GLU A 794 1.43 12.08 44.35
N LEU A 795 1.63 13.39 44.27
CA LEU A 795 2.11 14.11 43.08
C LEU A 795 3.49 13.62 42.62
N GLN A 796 4.42 13.25 43.52
CA GLN A 796 5.68 12.63 43.11
C GLN A 796 5.44 11.27 42.43
N LYS A 797 4.50 10.46 42.93
CA LYS A 797 4.14 9.17 42.32
C LYS A 797 3.49 9.38 40.94
N ASP A 798 2.58 10.35 40.80
CA ASP A 798 1.98 10.70 39.51
C ASP A 798 3.03 11.16 38.49
N LEU A 799 4.05 11.93 38.93
CA LEU A 799 5.15 12.37 38.08
C LEU A 799 6.05 11.19 37.64
N ASP A 800 6.39 10.29 38.56
CA ASP A 800 7.20 9.10 38.27
C ASP A 800 6.43 8.04 37.44
N ALA A 801 5.10 7.99 37.56
CA ALA A 801 4.20 7.09 36.82
C ALA A 801 3.75 7.64 35.45
N GLY A 802 4.14 8.85 35.07
CA GLY A 802 3.75 9.48 33.80
C GLY A 802 2.33 10.07 33.76
N LEU A 803 1.64 10.14 34.90
CA LEU A 803 0.25 10.57 35.06
C LEU A 803 0.08 12.10 35.00
N TYR A 804 0.73 12.78 34.05
CA TYR A 804 0.97 14.22 34.15
C TYR A 804 -0.30 15.09 34.20
N ASN A 805 -1.37 14.71 33.46
CA ASN A 805 -2.66 15.42 33.51
C ASN A 805 -3.44 15.16 34.82
N SER A 806 -3.23 14.02 35.49
CA SER A 806 -3.77 13.74 36.83
C SER A 806 -3.06 14.62 37.85
N GLY A 807 -1.73 14.56 37.89
CA GLY A 807 -0.90 15.38 38.77
C GLY A 807 -1.16 16.88 38.61
N LEU A 808 -1.20 17.39 37.39
CA LEU A 808 -1.55 18.80 37.07
C LEU A 808 -2.95 19.20 37.56
N SER A 809 -3.89 18.25 37.61
CA SER A 809 -5.22 18.50 38.16
C SER A 809 -5.21 18.46 39.70
N ALA A 810 -4.43 17.55 40.28
CA ALA A 810 -4.31 17.35 41.71
C ALA A 810 -3.53 18.48 42.43
N THR A 811 -2.61 19.20 41.75
CA THR A 811 -1.93 20.37 42.34
C THR A 811 -2.88 21.45 42.85
N LYS A 812 -4.10 21.53 42.30
CA LYS A 812 -5.16 22.46 42.73
C LYS A 812 -5.50 22.29 44.22
N GLY A 813 -5.41 21.07 44.74
CA GLY A 813 -5.69 20.73 46.14
C GLY A 813 -4.58 21.08 47.13
N LEU A 814 -3.42 21.58 46.68
CA LEU A 814 -2.37 22.09 47.56
C LEU A 814 -2.80 23.42 48.18
N ASN A 815 -2.67 23.55 49.50
CA ASN A 815 -3.04 24.74 50.28
C ASN A 815 -1.91 25.79 50.25
N ASP A 816 -0.66 25.36 50.21
CA ASP A 816 0.51 26.20 49.98
C ASP A 816 0.61 26.56 48.48
N GLU A 817 0.43 27.85 48.17
CA GLU A 817 0.47 28.38 46.81
C GLU A 817 1.88 28.30 46.16
N SER A 818 2.95 28.22 46.96
CA SER A 818 4.31 28.04 46.43
C SER A 818 4.53 26.60 45.98
N LEU A 819 4.09 25.61 46.78
CA LEU A 819 4.07 24.21 46.37
C LEU A 819 3.14 24.02 45.16
N LYS A 820 1.95 24.62 45.16
CA LYS A 820 1.02 24.60 44.01
C LYS A 820 1.72 25.08 42.74
N ALA A 821 2.41 26.22 42.78
CA ALA A 821 3.12 26.76 41.61
C ALA A 821 4.27 25.84 41.16
N GLU A 822 5.10 25.34 42.09
CA GLU A 822 6.22 24.44 41.80
C GLU A 822 5.75 23.16 41.10
N TRP A 823 4.76 22.48 41.68
CA TRP A 823 4.26 21.21 41.14
C TRP A 823 3.48 21.39 39.83
N THR A 824 2.70 22.46 39.71
CA THR A 824 2.00 22.79 38.45
C THR A 824 3.01 22.97 37.32
N LYS A 825 4.15 23.64 37.58
CA LYS A 825 5.23 23.77 36.59
C LYS A 825 5.88 22.42 36.25
N LYS A 826 6.22 21.58 37.24
CA LYS A 826 6.81 20.24 36.97
C LYS A 826 5.96 19.40 36.01
N PHE A 827 4.63 19.42 36.19
CA PHE A 827 3.72 18.68 35.32
C PHE A 827 3.55 19.32 33.94
N GLN A 828 3.50 20.65 33.85
CA GLN A 828 3.46 21.33 32.55
C GLN A 828 4.73 21.07 31.74
N ASP A 829 5.91 21.18 32.36
CA ASP A 829 7.20 20.92 31.71
C ASP A 829 7.29 19.47 31.19
N ALA A 830 6.67 18.51 31.90
CA ALA A 830 6.59 17.11 31.49
C ALA A 830 5.61 16.87 30.32
N LEU A 831 4.45 17.55 30.32
CA LEU A 831 3.49 17.53 29.20
C LEU A 831 4.08 18.14 27.94
N ASP A 832 4.75 19.30 28.07
CA ASP A 832 5.40 19.99 26.97
C ASP A 832 6.51 19.13 26.35
N LEU A 833 7.26 18.39 27.18
CA LEU A 833 8.25 17.40 26.72
C LEU A 833 7.60 16.26 25.92
N VAL A 834 6.48 15.70 26.37
CA VAL A 834 5.76 14.65 25.63
C VAL A 834 5.25 15.18 24.28
N ALA A 835 4.62 16.35 24.26
CA ALA A 835 4.11 16.96 23.03
C ALA A 835 5.24 17.28 22.04
N ALA A 836 6.39 17.76 22.52
CA ALA A 836 7.57 18.02 21.70
C ALA A 836 8.16 16.72 21.11
N LYS A 837 8.22 15.63 21.90
CA LYS A 837 8.62 14.31 21.42
C LYS A 837 7.69 13.77 20.33
N GLU A 838 6.37 13.79 20.55
CA GLU A 838 5.42 13.27 19.56
C GLU A 838 5.49 14.07 18.24
N LYS A 839 5.63 15.39 18.32
CA LYS A 839 5.84 16.27 17.16
C LYS A 839 7.12 15.90 16.39
N LEU A 840 8.23 15.69 17.10
CA LEU A 840 9.50 15.29 16.49
C LEU A 840 9.44 13.88 15.88
N VAL A 841 8.89 12.88 16.60
CA VAL A 841 8.73 11.52 16.09
C VAL A 841 7.86 11.50 14.83
N LYS A 842 6.83 12.35 14.77
CA LYS A 842 6.07 12.57 13.53
C LYS A 842 6.92 13.19 12.42
N ALA A 843 7.68 14.25 12.69
CA ALA A 843 8.56 14.86 11.68
C ALA A 843 9.62 13.86 11.14
N ILE A 844 10.16 12.99 11.99
CA ILE A 844 11.04 11.89 11.59
C ILE A 844 10.29 10.89 10.69
N ALA A 845 9.07 10.51 11.05
CA ALA A 845 8.24 9.60 10.26
C ALA A 845 7.85 10.16 8.88
N ASP A 846 7.50 11.45 8.82
CA ASP A 846 7.09 12.16 7.60
C ASP A 846 8.28 12.53 6.67
N SER A 847 9.52 12.51 7.17
CA SER A 847 10.74 12.85 6.40
C SER A 847 11.05 11.87 5.24
N GLU A 848 11.91 12.26 4.29
CA GLU A 848 12.37 11.37 3.20
C GLU A 848 13.57 10.46 3.59
N LEU A 849 13.88 10.34 4.89
CA LEU A 849 15.01 9.56 5.37
C LEU A 849 14.82 8.03 5.24
N THR A 850 15.94 7.30 5.18
CA THR A 850 15.92 5.83 5.13
C THR A 850 15.29 5.23 6.40
N PRO A 851 14.62 4.05 6.32
CA PRO A 851 13.99 3.43 7.48
C PRO A 851 14.94 3.23 8.67
N THR A 852 16.20 2.89 8.41
CA THR A 852 17.24 2.76 9.43
C THR A 852 17.51 4.08 10.15
N LYS A 853 17.65 5.20 9.41
CA LYS A 853 17.96 6.50 10.04
C LYS A 853 16.74 7.08 10.75
N LYS A 854 15.52 6.82 10.25
CA LYS A 854 14.27 7.10 10.98
C LYS A 854 14.22 6.34 12.31
N ALA A 855 14.51 5.04 12.33
CA ALA A 855 14.52 4.24 13.55
C ALA A 855 15.57 4.73 14.57
N GLU A 856 16.74 5.16 14.11
CA GLU A 856 17.79 5.75 14.95
C GLU A 856 17.33 7.08 15.61
N LEU A 857 16.85 8.04 14.81
CA LEU A 857 16.38 9.34 15.32
C LEU A 857 15.14 9.18 16.22
N THR A 858 14.21 8.29 15.89
CA THR A 858 13.04 8.00 16.75
C THR A 858 13.46 7.40 18.09
N LYS A 859 14.52 6.58 18.13
CA LYS A 859 15.08 6.07 19.39
C LYS A 859 15.69 7.20 20.22
N GLU A 860 16.43 8.14 19.62
CA GLU A 860 16.95 9.31 20.34
C GLU A 860 15.83 10.23 20.85
N ALA A 861 14.84 10.55 19.99
CA ALA A 861 13.69 11.38 20.34
C ALA A 861 12.88 10.81 21.52
N ASN A 862 12.64 9.50 21.53
CA ASN A 862 11.98 8.83 22.65
C ASN A 862 12.82 8.86 23.94
N ALA A 863 14.15 8.77 23.82
CA ALA A 863 15.09 8.75 24.95
C ALA A 863 15.42 10.13 25.56
N ALA A 864 15.08 11.22 24.87
CA ALA A 864 15.24 12.61 25.35
C ALA A 864 14.62 12.82 26.75
N LYS A 865 15.23 13.67 27.58
CA LYS A 865 14.78 13.94 28.97
C LYS A 865 14.41 15.40 29.21
N SER A 866 14.68 16.27 28.24
CA SER A 866 14.44 17.70 28.27
C SER A 866 14.01 18.21 26.89
N LEU A 867 13.46 19.42 26.83
CA LEU A 867 13.16 20.08 25.55
C LEU A 867 14.43 20.37 24.74
N ASP A 868 15.58 20.57 25.41
CA ASP A 868 16.88 20.75 24.76
C ASP A 868 17.37 19.47 24.09
N ASP A 869 17.16 18.30 24.72
CA ASP A 869 17.44 17.00 24.08
C ASP A 869 16.57 16.80 22.82
N VAL A 870 15.26 17.12 22.91
CA VAL A 870 14.35 17.05 21.75
C VAL A 870 14.81 18.01 20.65
N LYS A 871 15.23 19.22 21.00
CA LYS A 871 15.79 20.18 20.04
C LYS A 871 17.07 19.66 19.40
N ALA A 872 17.99 19.04 20.15
CA ALA A 872 19.22 18.49 19.59
C ALA A 872 18.95 17.37 18.56
N VAL A 873 17.88 16.58 18.73
CA VAL A 873 17.47 15.56 17.75
C VAL A 873 16.70 16.17 16.56
N GLN A 874 15.94 17.25 16.78
CA GLN A 874 15.35 18.05 15.69
C GLN A 874 16.43 18.70 14.81
N ASP A 875 17.47 19.28 15.41
CA ASP A 875 18.57 19.91 14.67
C ASP A 875 19.32 18.87 13.81
N LYS A 876 19.53 17.64 14.32
CA LYS A 876 20.03 16.50 13.52
C LYS A 876 19.10 16.12 12.36
N LEU A 877 17.79 16.15 12.55
CA LEU A 877 16.81 15.87 11.49
C LEU A 877 16.90 16.95 10.38
N ASP A 878 17.03 18.22 10.77
CA ASP A 878 17.12 19.35 9.85
C ASP A 878 18.47 19.39 9.11
N GLU A 879 19.57 18.93 9.73
CA GLU A 879 20.84 18.65 9.05
C GLU A 879 20.69 17.54 7.99
N LEU A 880 19.96 16.47 8.30
CA LEU A 880 19.78 15.29 7.43
C LEU A 880 18.72 15.46 6.33
N ALA A 881 17.83 16.45 6.43
CA ALA A 881 16.82 16.71 5.41
C ALA A 881 17.44 16.98 4.01
N PRO A 882 16.75 16.67 2.90
CA PRO A 882 17.25 16.99 1.55
C PRO A 882 17.57 18.49 1.38
N ALA A 883 18.60 18.81 0.59
CA ALA A 883 18.87 20.18 0.20
C ALA A 883 17.80 20.68 -0.78
N THR A 884 17.34 21.92 -0.61
CA THR A 884 16.36 22.57 -1.48
C THR A 884 17.04 23.40 -2.57
N ALA A 885 16.33 23.64 -3.67
CA ALA A 885 16.87 24.39 -4.81
C ALA A 885 16.96 25.90 -4.51
N VAL A 886 18.14 26.49 -4.74
CA VAL A 886 18.36 27.93 -4.81
C VAL A 886 18.62 28.29 -6.28
N GLN A 887 17.78 29.13 -6.88
CA GLN A 887 17.98 29.55 -8.27
C GLN A 887 19.16 30.52 -8.36
N LEU A 888 20.13 30.22 -9.24
CA LEU A 888 21.18 31.18 -9.60
C LEU A 888 20.86 31.87 -10.92
N TYR A 889 21.27 33.13 -11.03
CA TYR A 889 21.11 33.96 -12.22
C TYR A 889 22.48 34.28 -12.85
N ARG A 890 22.57 34.28 -14.20
CA ARG A 890 23.79 34.60 -14.96
C ARG A 890 23.66 35.97 -15.64
N ALA A 891 24.51 36.92 -15.27
CA ALA A 891 24.61 38.23 -15.92
C ALA A 891 25.93 38.36 -16.68
N TYR A 892 25.88 38.80 -17.94
CA TYR A 892 27.05 38.99 -18.81
C TYR A 892 27.36 40.48 -19.00
N ASN A 893 28.63 40.88 -18.83
CA ASN A 893 29.08 42.24 -19.08
C ASN A 893 29.65 42.37 -20.52
N PRO A 894 28.93 43.05 -21.45
CA PRO A 894 29.40 43.18 -22.83
C PRO A 894 30.66 44.06 -22.99
N ASN A 895 31.04 44.82 -21.97
CA ASN A 895 32.20 45.72 -22.02
C ASN A 895 33.50 45.05 -21.54
N SER A 896 33.40 43.98 -20.75
CA SER A 896 34.57 43.29 -20.15
C SER A 896 34.66 41.80 -20.44
N GLY A 897 33.58 41.16 -20.92
CA GLY A 897 33.51 39.71 -21.12
C GLY A 897 33.11 38.90 -19.87
N GLU A 898 32.91 39.59 -18.74
CA GLU A 898 32.64 38.99 -17.43
C GLU A 898 31.28 38.27 -17.35
N HIS A 899 31.23 37.15 -16.64
CA HIS A 899 29.98 36.48 -16.24
C HIS A 899 29.88 36.43 -14.71
N LEU A 900 28.84 37.07 -14.16
CA LEU A 900 28.54 37.01 -12.72
C LEU A 900 27.40 36.02 -12.46
N TYR A 901 27.56 35.20 -11.42
CA TYR A 901 26.63 34.16 -10.99
C TYR A 901 26.21 34.44 -9.56
N THR A 902 24.91 34.62 -9.32
CA THR A 902 24.41 35.02 -8.01
C THR A 902 23.06 34.41 -7.66
N ALA A 903 22.86 34.15 -6.36
CA ALA A 903 21.57 33.81 -5.78
C ALA A 903 20.74 35.06 -5.45
N ASP A 904 21.38 36.24 -5.36
CA ASP A 904 20.67 37.49 -5.09
C ASP A 904 20.08 38.06 -6.37
N LYS A 905 18.76 37.96 -6.49
CA LYS A 905 18.00 38.55 -7.59
C LYS A 905 18.11 40.07 -7.66
N ALA A 906 18.35 40.76 -6.53
CA ALA A 906 18.56 42.20 -6.50
C ALA A 906 19.95 42.60 -7.04
N GLU A 907 21.00 41.86 -6.71
CA GLU A 907 22.33 42.01 -7.34
C GLU A 907 22.23 41.83 -8.87
N TYR A 908 21.56 40.77 -9.33
CA TYR A 908 21.32 40.52 -10.75
C TYR A 908 20.53 41.65 -11.42
N ASP A 909 19.37 42.04 -10.88
CA ASP A 909 18.54 43.10 -11.46
C ASP A 909 19.25 44.46 -11.47
N HIS A 910 20.08 44.74 -10.46
CA HIS A 910 20.90 45.94 -10.42
C HIS A 910 21.98 45.93 -11.51
N LEU A 911 22.71 44.84 -11.70
CA LEU A 911 23.71 44.73 -12.77
C LEU A 911 23.08 44.91 -14.15
N VAL A 912 21.91 44.32 -14.38
CA VAL A 912 21.13 44.53 -15.62
C VAL A 912 20.71 46.00 -15.77
N SER A 913 20.29 46.67 -14.70
CA SER A 913 20.00 48.12 -14.73
C SER A 913 21.21 49.00 -15.06
N LEU A 914 22.43 48.51 -14.78
CA LEU A 914 23.71 49.14 -15.14
C LEU A 914 24.21 48.76 -16.56
N GLY A 915 23.37 48.08 -17.37
CA GLY A 915 23.68 47.75 -18.76
C GLY A 915 24.38 46.40 -18.98
N TRP A 916 24.42 45.52 -17.97
CA TRP A 916 24.78 44.12 -18.19
C TRP A 916 23.64 43.41 -18.94
N LYS A 917 23.99 42.44 -19.78
CA LYS A 917 23.02 41.54 -20.42
C LYS A 917 22.62 40.48 -19.41
N GLY A 918 21.38 40.54 -18.92
CA GLY A 918 20.80 39.45 -18.15
C GLY A 918 20.57 38.23 -19.04
N GLU A 919 21.14 37.08 -18.68
CA GLU A 919 20.98 35.82 -19.42
C GLU A 919 19.98 34.85 -18.76
N GLY A 920 19.44 35.22 -17.60
CA GLY A 920 18.41 34.47 -16.89
C GLY A 920 18.97 33.38 -15.97
N ASP A 921 18.24 32.27 -15.88
CA ASP A 921 18.51 31.16 -14.96
C ASP A 921 19.76 30.38 -15.38
N ALA A 922 20.75 30.31 -14.50
CA ALA A 922 22.03 29.63 -14.74
C ALA A 922 21.95 28.12 -14.46
N TRP A 923 21.69 27.78 -13.20
CA TRP A 923 21.37 26.44 -12.69
C TRP A 923 20.81 26.60 -11.26
N LYS A 924 20.36 25.50 -10.66
CA LYS A 924 19.94 25.46 -9.26
C LYS A 924 21.13 25.08 -8.38
N ALA A 925 21.55 25.95 -7.48
CA ALA A 925 22.45 25.59 -6.39
C ALA A 925 21.68 24.82 -5.29
N ALA A 926 22.42 24.21 -4.37
CA ALA A 926 21.83 23.66 -3.16
C ALA A 926 21.68 24.76 -2.09
N SER A 927 20.65 24.68 -1.24
CA SER A 927 20.48 25.59 -0.09
C SER A 927 21.43 25.31 1.08
N LYS A 928 22.00 24.10 1.12
CA LYS A 928 23.05 23.67 2.05
C LYS A 928 23.95 22.62 1.38
N GLY A 929 25.20 22.55 1.79
CA GLY A 929 26.19 21.64 1.21
C GLY A 929 27.62 22.15 1.45
N ALA A 930 28.55 21.81 0.55
CA ALA A 930 29.89 22.40 0.58
C ALA A 930 29.84 23.85 0.05
N PRO A 931 30.43 24.84 0.74
CA PRO A 931 30.37 26.24 0.33
C PRO A 931 31.12 26.49 -0.97
N VAL A 932 30.54 27.31 -1.85
CA VAL A 932 31.23 27.89 -3.01
C VAL A 932 31.53 29.35 -2.69
N TYR A 933 32.81 29.66 -2.55
CA TYR A 933 33.31 30.99 -2.21
C TYR A 933 33.46 31.86 -3.46
N ARG A 934 33.16 33.15 -3.34
CA ARG A 934 33.36 34.17 -4.38
C ARG A 934 34.49 35.13 -4.00
N LEU A 935 35.37 35.42 -4.95
CA LEU A 935 36.36 36.50 -4.86
C LEU A 935 36.16 37.51 -5.97
N TYR A 936 36.53 38.77 -5.73
CA TYR A 936 36.54 39.84 -6.72
C TYR A 936 37.97 40.39 -6.92
N ASN A 937 38.41 40.52 -8.18
CA ASN A 937 39.70 41.13 -8.52
C ASN A 937 39.54 42.64 -8.74
N PRO A 938 40.05 43.50 -7.83
CA PRO A 938 39.92 44.95 -7.97
C PRO A 938 40.71 45.55 -9.14
N ASN A 939 41.59 44.77 -9.79
CA ASN A 939 42.44 45.24 -10.90
C ASN A 939 41.89 44.87 -12.29
N SER A 940 41.14 43.77 -12.41
CA SER A 940 40.53 43.34 -13.69
C SER A 940 39.00 43.51 -13.74
N GLY A 941 38.32 43.52 -12.59
CA GLY A 941 36.85 43.50 -12.49
C GLY A 941 36.23 42.10 -12.53
N GLU A 942 37.04 41.05 -12.39
CA GLU A 942 36.65 39.63 -12.49
C GLU A 942 36.21 39.01 -11.17
N HIS A 943 35.28 38.05 -11.23
CA HIS A 943 34.87 37.20 -10.12
C HIS A 943 35.34 35.76 -10.32
N PHE A 944 35.84 35.15 -9.24
CA PHE A 944 36.29 33.77 -9.22
C PHE A 944 35.50 32.97 -8.19
N TYR A 945 35.06 31.76 -8.58
CA TYR A 945 34.21 30.88 -7.79
C TYR A 945 34.92 29.55 -7.54
N THR A 946 35.00 29.13 -6.26
CA THR A 946 35.67 27.89 -5.88
C THR A 946 35.07 27.22 -4.65
N ILE A 947 35.07 25.89 -4.65
CA ILE A 947 34.76 25.04 -3.50
C ILE A 947 35.98 24.82 -2.57
N SER A 948 37.18 25.20 -3.03
CA SER A 948 38.43 24.99 -2.31
C SER A 948 38.75 26.19 -1.42
N GLU A 949 38.65 26.01 -0.11
CA GLU A 949 39.04 27.06 0.85
C GLU A 949 40.53 27.42 0.74
N SER A 950 41.42 26.50 0.31
CA SER A 950 42.82 26.85 0.04
C SER A 950 42.93 27.75 -1.19
N GLU A 951 42.27 27.43 -2.30
CA GLU A 951 42.29 28.27 -3.51
C GLU A 951 41.73 29.67 -3.19
N TYR A 952 40.64 29.74 -2.41
CA TYR A 952 40.08 30.98 -1.87
C TYR A 952 41.03 31.76 -0.95
N ASN A 953 41.82 31.08 -0.12
CA ASN A 953 42.84 31.69 0.73
C ASN A 953 44.05 32.18 -0.08
N ASP A 954 44.48 31.45 -1.09
CA ASP A 954 45.69 31.71 -1.86
C ASP A 954 45.48 32.77 -2.96
N VAL A 955 44.33 32.76 -3.64
CA VAL A 955 43.93 33.82 -4.58
C VAL A 955 43.73 35.16 -3.83
N ALA A 956 43.24 35.13 -2.59
CA ALA A 956 43.18 36.32 -1.73
C ALA A 956 44.58 36.86 -1.35
N LYS A 957 45.56 35.99 -1.06
CA LYS A 957 46.97 36.41 -0.85
C LYS A 957 47.57 37.07 -2.10
N ALA A 958 47.12 36.69 -3.30
CA ALA A 958 47.48 37.32 -4.56
C ALA A 958 46.77 38.68 -4.83
N GLY A 959 46.05 39.24 -3.85
CA GLY A 959 45.48 40.59 -3.90
C GLY A 959 44.00 40.67 -4.31
N TRP A 960 43.32 39.53 -4.46
CA TRP A 960 41.87 39.50 -4.70
C TRP A 960 41.11 39.76 -3.39
N LYS A 961 39.94 40.41 -3.49
CA LYS A 961 39.04 40.62 -2.35
C LYS A 961 38.19 39.36 -2.12
N LYS A 962 38.06 38.98 -0.86
CA LYS A 962 37.14 37.93 -0.41
C LYS A 962 35.72 38.48 -0.26
N GLU A 963 34.73 37.80 -0.83
CA GLU A 963 33.32 38.20 -0.72
C GLU A 963 32.47 37.23 0.11
N GLY A 964 33.03 36.08 0.51
CA GLY A 964 32.35 35.08 1.32
C GLY A 964 31.81 33.90 0.51
N VAL A 965 30.79 33.23 1.04
CA VAL A 965 30.07 32.13 0.39
C VAL A 965 28.95 32.72 -0.47
N ALA A 966 28.95 32.45 -1.77
CA ALA A 966 27.90 32.94 -2.67
C ALA A 966 26.72 31.95 -2.79
N PHE A 967 26.98 30.66 -2.71
CA PHE A 967 26.00 29.56 -2.73
C PHE A 967 26.65 28.24 -2.27
N TYR A 968 25.88 27.16 -2.20
CA TYR A 968 26.39 25.83 -1.85
C TYR A 968 26.36 24.86 -3.04
N SER A 969 27.40 24.03 -3.12
CA SER A 969 27.47 22.86 -3.99
C SER A 969 26.62 21.74 -3.43
N ASP A 970 25.86 21.05 -4.29
CA ASP A 970 25.16 19.83 -3.92
C ASP A 970 26.14 18.74 -3.47
N ALA A 971 25.87 18.13 -2.32
CA ALA A 971 26.65 17.02 -1.77
C ALA A 971 26.39 15.71 -2.54
N ASN A 972 25.21 15.56 -3.16
CA ASN A 972 24.84 14.38 -3.96
C ASN A 972 25.35 14.44 -5.41
N LYS A 973 26.02 15.53 -5.80
CA LYS A 973 26.65 15.73 -7.11
C LYS A 973 25.66 15.68 -8.30
N GLY A 974 24.46 16.24 -8.13
CA GLY A 974 23.34 16.11 -9.05
C GLY A 974 23.57 16.63 -10.48
N VAL A 975 24.24 17.77 -10.63
CA VAL A 975 24.58 18.42 -11.92
C VAL A 975 26.01 18.94 -11.89
N GLU A 976 26.85 18.59 -12.85
CA GLU A 976 28.24 19.09 -12.92
C GLU A 976 28.29 20.56 -13.38
N VAL A 977 29.13 21.39 -12.73
CA VAL A 977 29.49 22.72 -13.23
C VAL A 977 30.95 22.74 -13.66
N PHE A 978 31.18 22.85 -14.97
CA PHE A 978 32.50 22.91 -15.59
C PHE A 978 33.11 24.31 -15.46
N ARG A 979 34.36 24.40 -15.02
CA ARG A 979 35.18 25.63 -15.03
C ARG A 979 36.14 25.61 -16.22
N LEU A 980 36.17 26.72 -16.96
CA LEU A 980 37.09 26.93 -18.07
C LEU A 980 37.85 28.25 -17.89
N PHE A 981 39.10 28.27 -18.34
CA PHE A 981 39.99 29.43 -18.32
C PHE A 981 40.40 29.85 -19.75
N ASN A 982 40.36 31.14 -20.04
CA ASN A 982 40.76 31.77 -21.29
C ASN A 982 42.18 32.36 -21.18
N PRO A 983 43.23 31.67 -21.67
CA PRO A 983 44.60 32.17 -21.61
C PRO A 983 44.85 33.41 -22.50
N ASN A 984 43.87 33.83 -23.31
CA ASN A 984 43.97 34.99 -24.21
C ASN A 984 43.18 36.21 -23.70
N ALA A 985 42.50 36.11 -22.56
CA ALA A 985 41.81 37.24 -21.94
C ALA A 985 42.80 38.33 -21.51
N LYS A 986 42.38 39.60 -21.58
CA LYS A 986 43.20 40.79 -21.26
C LYS A 986 42.54 41.72 -20.25
N GLY A 987 41.64 41.16 -19.44
CA GLY A 987 40.78 41.85 -18.47
C GLY A 987 39.96 40.82 -17.70
N ALA A 988 38.73 41.17 -17.31
CA ALA A 988 37.77 40.21 -16.76
C ALA A 988 37.28 39.18 -17.80
N GLY A 989 36.39 38.27 -17.38
CA GLY A 989 35.92 37.18 -18.24
C GLY A 989 37.02 36.19 -18.62
N SER A 990 38.05 36.01 -17.77
CA SER A 990 39.08 35.00 -18.00
C SER A 990 38.61 33.61 -17.54
N HIS A 991 37.64 33.51 -16.63
CA HIS A 991 36.96 32.27 -16.26
C HIS A 991 35.50 32.22 -16.73
N HIS A 992 35.01 31.02 -17.05
CA HIS A 992 33.61 30.74 -17.37
C HIS A 992 33.12 29.49 -16.64
N TYR A 993 31.86 29.50 -16.20
CA TYR A 993 31.22 28.42 -15.46
C TYR A 993 29.93 27.98 -16.14
N THR A 994 29.79 26.69 -16.44
CA THR A 994 28.61 26.18 -17.17
C THR A 994 28.26 24.74 -16.81
N THR A 995 26.96 24.43 -16.83
CA THR A 995 26.42 23.07 -16.77
C THR A 995 26.29 22.43 -18.16
N LEU A 996 26.44 23.22 -19.23
CA LEU A 996 26.28 22.75 -20.61
C LEU A 996 27.61 22.20 -21.14
N ALA A 997 27.68 20.87 -21.30
CA ALA A 997 28.82 20.21 -21.92
C ALA A 997 29.10 20.73 -23.34
N SER A 998 28.09 21.16 -24.09
CA SER A 998 28.25 21.80 -25.41
C SER A 998 28.93 23.18 -25.33
N GLU A 999 28.54 24.04 -24.37
CA GLU A 999 29.16 25.35 -24.16
C GLU A 999 30.63 25.17 -23.75
N ARG A 1000 30.92 24.21 -22.86
CA ARG A 1000 32.29 23.77 -22.54
C ARG A 1000 33.06 23.34 -23.79
N ASP A 1001 32.51 22.42 -24.59
CA ASP A 1001 33.22 21.82 -25.73
C ASP A 1001 33.43 22.81 -26.89
N ASP A 1002 32.54 23.77 -27.10
CA ASP A 1002 32.71 24.84 -28.08
C ASP A 1002 33.74 25.89 -27.61
N LEU A 1003 33.78 26.22 -26.32
CA LEU A 1003 34.84 27.06 -25.74
C LEU A 1003 36.22 26.40 -25.85
N ILE A 1004 36.33 25.08 -25.64
CA ILE A 1004 37.58 24.32 -25.87
C ILE A 1004 38.02 24.45 -27.34
N LYS A 1005 37.11 24.30 -28.31
CA LYS A 1005 37.40 24.51 -29.75
C LYS A 1005 37.85 25.94 -30.05
N ALA A 1006 37.33 26.92 -29.31
CA ALA A 1006 37.73 28.33 -29.37
C ALA A 1006 39.06 28.63 -28.63
N GLY A 1007 39.76 27.63 -28.10
CA GLY A 1007 41.07 27.78 -27.46
C GLY A 1007 41.06 28.06 -25.96
N TRP A 1008 39.91 27.91 -25.30
CA TRP A 1008 39.84 27.90 -23.82
C TRP A 1008 40.37 26.58 -23.27
N LYS A 1009 40.88 26.62 -22.04
CA LYS A 1009 41.30 25.44 -21.29
C LYS A 1009 40.16 25.02 -20.38
N TYR A 1010 39.68 23.79 -20.51
CA TYR A 1010 38.90 23.16 -19.46
C TYR A 1010 39.81 22.80 -18.28
N GLU A 1011 39.39 23.14 -17.06
CA GLU A 1011 40.17 22.87 -15.85
C GLU A 1011 39.61 21.66 -15.09
N ASN A 1012 38.36 21.74 -14.66
CA ASN A 1012 37.70 20.75 -13.82
C ASN A 1012 36.17 20.92 -13.79
N VAL A 1013 35.48 19.95 -13.20
CA VAL A 1013 34.20 20.22 -12.51
C VAL A 1013 34.57 20.94 -11.21
N ALA A 1014 34.16 22.20 -11.07
CA ALA A 1014 34.54 23.02 -9.92
C ALA A 1014 33.63 22.82 -8.70
N PHE A 1015 32.35 22.52 -8.95
CA PHE A 1015 31.31 22.24 -7.95
C PHE A 1015 30.08 21.66 -8.66
N PHE A 1016 29.02 21.34 -7.90
CA PHE A 1016 27.81 20.69 -8.40
C PHE A 1016 26.55 21.50 -8.10
N GLY A 1017 25.66 21.61 -9.09
CA GLY A 1017 24.28 22.06 -8.91
C GLY A 1017 23.37 20.94 -8.40
N LEU A 1018 22.22 21.35 -7.86
CA LEU A 1018 21.12 20.46 -7.49
C LEU A 1018 20.32 20.08 -8.75
N LYS A 1019 19.76 18.87 -8.74
CA LYS A 1019 19.08 18.23 -9.88
C LYS A 1019 17.58 18.52 -9.94
#